data_AF-A0A8C9YDN7-F1
#
_entry.id   AF-A0A8C9YDN7-F1
#
_cell.length_a   1.000
_cell.length_b   1.000
_cell.length_c   1.000
_cell.angle_alpha   90.00
_cell.angle_beta   90.00
_cell.angle_gamma   90.00
#
_symmetry.space_group_name_H-M   'P 1'
#
loop_
_entity.id
_entity.type
_entity.pdbx_description
1 polymer ?
#
loop_
_entity_poly.entity_id
_entity_poly.type
_entity_poly.pdbx_seq_one_letter_code
_entity_poly.pdbx_strand_id
1 'polypeptide(L)'
;LPPFTPVGNCETAPGLSPRSGNGKTHNPESLLDIAARRVAEKWPFQRVEERFERIPEPVQRRIVYWSFPRSEKEICMYSSFNAGGEESGTNGDNNDETQLPFLRGVTLLEGGWVDNVLQVGFHLSGTVTDPATPSTPELVCSVSVSFDRCKITAVTCTCGNKDIFYCAHVVALSLYRVRKPEQVKLHLPISETLFQMSRDQLQKFVQYLISVHHTEVLPTAQKLADEILSQNSEINQVHGAPDPTAGASVDDENCWHLDEEQVQEQVKLFLSQGGYHGSGKQLNLLFSKVREMLKMRDSNGARMLTLITEQFMADPRLALWRQQGTTMTDKYRQLWDELGALWMCIVLNPHCKAEQKSSWLRQLRRWNSVDVCPWEDGNHGNELPNLTHSLPQGAHGNQEMRPHRTVFTRAIEACDLHWQDRHLQHIIASDLYANYCYHDNQEGSLFDTRGWPLWHEHVPTACARVDALRSHGYPREALRLAIAVVNTLRRQQQRQLEHFRRHKKELLHKGHTSITNMEGWVGHPLDPIGTLFSTLTESGRGGEEGSNTCLDLSGKKRKKTDRLLGDGESYVALAVETALIGLGQQRVMPDGLYAQEKVCRNEEQLLAKLQEVELDDSLVKIFRKQAVFLLEAGPYSGLGEIVHRESVPMHTFARYLFTSLLPHDAELAYKIALRAMRLPVLESTASSGDLSRPHHIVSVVPNRYPRWFTLSHIESQQCELASTMLTAAKGDSRRLETVLESIQKNIHSSSHIFKLAQDAFKIATLMDSLPDITLLKVSLELGLQVMRITLSTLNWRRREMVRWLVTCATEVGVYALDSIMQSWFTLFTPTEATSIVATTVMSNSTIVRLHLDCHQQENLASSARTLALQCAMKDPQNCALSALTLCEKDHIAFETAYQIVLDAAATGMSYTQLFTIARYMEHRGYPMRAYKLATLAMAHLNLSYNQDTHPAINDVLWACALSHSLGKNELAAVIPLVVKSVKCATVLSDILRRCTLTTPGMVSALHSRRNSGKLMSLDKAPLRQLLDATIGAYINTTHSRLTHISPRHYSEFIEFLGKARETFMMAHDGHIQFTQFIDNLKQIYKGKKKLMMLVRERFG
;
A
#
# COMPACT_ATOMS: atom_id res chain seq x y z
N LEU A 1 63.33 14.40 -41.23
CA LEU A 1 64.76 14.80 -41.30
C LEU A 1 64.87 15.82 -42.43
N PRO A 2 65.24 17.08 -42.12
CA PRO A 2 66.64 17.53 -41.99
C PRO A 2 67.03 17.87 -40.52
N PRO A 3 68.30 18.21 -40.23
CA PRO A 3 68.99 17.82 -38.99
C PRO A 3 69.10 18.91 -37.89
N PHE A 4 69.41 18.40 -36.69
CA PHE A 4 69.86 19.07 -35.45
C PHE A 4 71.02 20.07 -35.62
N THR A 5 71.13 21.04 -34.71
CA THR A 5 72.29 21.20 -33.77
C THR A 5 72.10 22.34 -32.74
N PRO A 6 72.84 22.32 -31.60
CA PRO A 6 72.43 22.81 -30.28
C PRO A 6 73.24 24.00 -29.73
N VAL A 7 72.74 24.69 -28.70
CA VAL A 7 73.52 25.54 -27.76
C VAL A 7 72.69 25.61 -26.45
N GLY A 8 73.16 25.42 -25.23
CA GLY A 8 74.46 25.17 -24.62
C GLY A 8 74.25 25.18 -23.10
N ASN A 9 74.97 24.32 -22.37
CA ASN A 9 74.93 24.22 -20.90
C ASN A 9 75.39 25.51 -20.22
N CYS A 10 74.86 25.79 -19.03
CA CYS A 10 75.64 26.39 -17.95
C CYS A 10 75.12 25.92 -16.58
N GLU A 11 76.05 25.39 -15.78
CA GLU A 11 75.87 24.79 -14.46
C GLU A 11 75.88 25.82 -13.31
N THR A 12 75.48 25.33 -12.12
CA THR A 12 75.84 25.71 -10.73
C THR A 12 74.90 26.63 -9.91
N ALA A 13 74.75 26.20 -8.64
CA ALA A 13 73.73 26.51 -7.60
C ALA A 13 74.14 27.67 -6.65
N PRO A 14 73.64 27.86 -5.39
CA PRO A 14 72.38 27.45 -4.71
C PRO A 14 71.67 28.62 -3.93
N GLY A 15 70.44 28.36 -3.44
CA GLY A 15 69.91 28.90 -2.17
C GLY A 15 69.04 30.17 -2.20
N LEU A 16 67.76 30.02 -1.84
CA LEU A 16 66.95 30.85 -0.91
C LEU A 16 65.44 30.67 -1.21
N SER A 17 64.69 30.23 -0.20
CA SER A 17 63.23 30.37 -0.15
C SER A 17 62.86 31.85 0.11
N PRO A 18 61.72 32.37 -0.42
CA PRO A 18 60.48 32.33 0.37
C PRO A 18 59.14 32.28 -0.42
N ARG A 19 58.12 31.76 0.29
CA ARG A 19 56.67 32.02 0.30
C ARG A 19 55.94 32.69 -0.90
N SER A 20 54.83 32.01 -1.24
CA SER A 20 53.47 32.54 -1.54
C SER A 20 53.23 33.38 -2.80
N GLY A 21 52.42 32.80 -3.70
CA GLY A 21 51.51 33.51 -4.59
C GLY A 21 52.12 34.13 -5.85
N ASN A 22 52.00 33.45 -6.99
CA ASN A 22 51.64 34.08 -8.26
C ASN A 22 51.42 33.06 -9.38
N GLY A 23 50.54 33.44 -10.32
CA GLY A 23 50.06 32.62 -11.41
C GLY A 23 51.17 31.93 -12.20
N LYS A 24 50.98 30.62 -12.44
CA LYS A 24 51.78 29.88 -13.42
C LYS A 24 51.44 30.44 -14.80
N THR A 25 52.35 31.22 -15.34
CA THR A 25 52.52 31.39 -16.79
C THR A 25 52.54 29.99 -17.40
N HIS A 26 51.56 29.67 -18.25
CA HIS A 26 51.48 28.40 -18.96
C HIS A 26 52.64 28.32 -19.97
N ASN A 27 53.81 27.88 -19.51
CA ASN A 27 54.77 27.26 -20.42
C ASN A 27 54.13 25.94 -20.89
N PRO A 28 54.02 25.71 -22.20
CA PRO A 28 53.52 24.44 -22.71
C PRO A 28 54.43 23.30 -22.23
N GLU A 29 53.83 22.17 -21.86
CA GLU A 29 54.58 20.99 -21.45
C GLU A 29 55.47 20.48 -22.60
N SER A 30 56.52 19.74 -22.26
CA SER A 30 57.43 19.21 -23.26
C SER A 30 56.69 18.28 -24.24
N LEU A 31 57.15 18.22 -25.50
CA LEU A 31 56.60 17.27 -26.48
C LEU A 31 56.70 15.82 -25.97
N LEU A 32 57.77 15.51 -25.23
CA LEU A 32 57.97 14.22 -24.57
C LEU A 32 56.83 13.92 -23.59
N ASP A 33 56.45 14.88 -22.75
CA ASP A 33 55.37 14.72 -21.79
C ASP A 33 54.00 14.56 -22.42
N ILE A 34 53.72 15.37 -23.43
CA ILE A 34 52.46 15.30 -24.18
C ILE A 34 52.35 13.94 -24.88
N ALA A 35 53.42 13.48 -25.52
CA ALA A 35 53.45 12.19 -26.20
C ALA A 35 53.35 11.02 -25.22
N ALA A 36 54.18 11.01 -24.17
CA ALA A 36 54.20 9.96 -23.15
C ALA A 36 52.84 9.84 -22.46
N ARG A 37 52.17 10.96 -22.16
CA ARG A 37 50.82 10.95 -21.61
C ARG A 37 49.80 10.31 -22.54
N ARG A 38 49.82 10.65 -23.83
CA ARG A 38 48.88 10.07 -24.82
C ARG A 38 49.10 8.58 -25.02
N VAL A 39 50.36 8.12 -24.94
CA VAL A 39 50.70 6.70 -24.97
C VAL A 39 50.19 6.02 -23.71
N ALA A 40 50.53 6.55 -22.53
CA ALA A 40 50.10 6.04 -21.23
C ALA A 40 48.58 5.89 -21.17
N GLU A 41 47.79 6.87 -21.63
CA GLU A 41 46.31 6.79 -21.59
C GLU A 41 45.70 5.69 -22.48
N LYS A 42 46.39 5.26 -23.55
CA LYS A 42 45.77 4.46 -24.62
C LYS A 42 46.34 3.06 -24.79
N TRP A 43 47.64 2.90 -24.60
CA TRP A 43 48.35 1.69 -24.97
C TRP A 43 48.99 1.03 -23.75
N PRO A 44 48.85 -0.31 -23.60
CA PRO A 44 49.60 -1.04 -22.59
C PRO A 44 51.09 -0.98 -22.93
N PHE A 45 51.93 -0.98 -21.90
CA PHE A 45 53.36 -0.77 -22.08
C PHE A 45 54.04 -1.88 -22.89
N GLN A 46 53.61 -3.13 -22.71
CA GLN A 46 54.07 -4.28 -23.50
C GLN A 46 54.01 -4.02 -25.02
N ARG A 47 52.94 -3.38 -25.51
CA ARG A 47 52.79 -3.05 -26.94
C ARG A 47 53.83 -2.02 -27.41
N VAL A 48 54.31 -1.16 -26.52
CA VAL A 48 55.38 -0.20 -26.82
C VAL A 48 56.71 -0.94 -26.89
N GLU A 49 56.97 -1.86 -25.95
CA GLU A 49 58.19 -2.69 -25.90
C GLU A 49 58.30 -3.61 -27.12
N GLU A 50 57.24 -4.31 -27.51
CA GLU A 50 57.23 -5.21 -28.67
C GLU A 50 57.44 -4.48 -30.01
N ARG A 51 57.10 -3.18 -30.06
CA ARG A 51 57.19 -2.39 -31.30
C ARG A 51 58.58 -1.82 -31.56
N PHE A 52 59.40 -1.66 -30.53
CA PHE A 52 60.69 -0.97 -30.63
C PHE A 52 61.80 -1.77 -29.94
N GLU A 53 62.85 -2.10 -30.68
CA GLU A 53 64.00 -2.88 -30.15
C GLU A 53 64.71 -2.20 -28.95
N ARG A 54 64.68 -0.87 -28.85
CA ARG A 54 65.25 -0.13 -27.72
C ARG A 54 64.52 1.18 -27.47
N ILE A 55 63.87 1.30 -26.32
CA ILE A 55 63.19 2.52 -25.87
C ILE A 55 64.14 3.30 -24.94
N PRO A 56 64.45 4.58 -25.19
CA PRO A 56 65.28 5.37 -24.28
C PRO A 56 64.67 5.46 -22.88
N GLU A 57 65.48 5.28 -21.83
CA GLU A 57 65.05 5.36 -20.42
C GLU A 57 64.23 6.62 -20.09
N PRO A 58 64.61 7.84 -20.54
CA PRO A 58 63.81 9.04 -20.26
C PRO A 58 62.37 8.94 -20.80
N VAL A 59 62.16 8.25 -21.93
CA VAL A 59 60.84 8.03 -22.52
C VAL A 59 60.06 7.02 -21.71
N GLN A 60 60.67 5.88 -21.36
CA GLN A 60 60.04 4.86 -20.52
C GLN A 60 59.60 5.45 -19.18
N ARG A 61 60.50 6.19 -18.51
CA ARG A 61 60.23 6.82 -17.21
C ARG A 61 59.04 7.78 -17.28
N ARG A 62 58.90 8.55 -18.36
CA ARG A 62 57.75 9.45 -18.53
C ARG A 62 56.46 8.70 -18.86
N ILE A 63 56.51 7.63 -19.66
CA ILE A 63 55.31 6.80 -19.90
C ILE A 63 54.82 6.23 -18.57
N VAL A 64 55.70 5.55 -17.83
CA VAL A 64 55.39 4.99 -16.50
C VAL A 64 54.85 6.06 -15.53
N TYR A 65 55.44 7.25 -15.52
CA TYR A 65 54.98 8.37 -14.69
C TYR A 65 53.54 8.79 -15.01
N TRP A 66 53.19 8.87 -16.31
CA TRP A 66 51.87 9.31 -16.77
C TRP A 66 50.80 8.20 -16.73
N SER A 67 51.20 6.94 -16.51
CA SER A 67 50.28 5.80 -16.43
C SER A 67 49.47 5.72 -15.13
N PHE A 68 49.82 6.48 -14.09
CA PHE A 68 49.02 6.54 -12.86
C PHE A 68 47.77 7.45 -13.02
N PRO A 69 46.61 7.11 -12.42
CA PRO A 69 45.43 7.98 -12.44
C PRO A 69 45.69 9.36 -11.85
N ARG A 70 44.98 10.38 -12.34
CA ARG A 70 45.19 11.79 -11.93
C ARG A 70 43.97 12.44 -11.29
N SER A 71 42.80 11.82 -11.40
CA SER A 71 41.55 12.39 -10.91
C SER A 71 41.23 11.87 -9.51
N GLU A 72 41.21 12.75 -8.52
CA GLU A 72 40.75 12.40 -7.17
C GLU A 72 39.27 11.95 -7.18
N LYS A 73 38.47 12.45 -8.13
CA LYS A 73 37.06 12.06 -8.28
C LYS A 73 36.90 10.59 -8.68
N GLU A 74 37.81 10.05 -9.48
CA GLU A 74 37.79 8.63 -9.85
C GLU A 74 38.18 7.75 -8.66
N ILE A 75 39.15 8.18 -7.84
CA ILE A 75 39.51 7.49 -6.59
C ILE A 75 38.34 7.54 -5.58
N CYS A 76 37.67 8.69 -5.46
CA CYS A 76 36.46 8.84 -4.64
C CYS A 76 35.35 7.88 -5.08
N MET A 77 35.11 7.76 -6.39
CA MET A 77 34.13 6.81 -6.94
C MET A 77 34.42 5.37 -6.51
N TYR A 78 35.67 4.93 -6.40
CA TYR A 78 35.98 3.56 -5.98
C TYR A 78 36.14 3.36 -4.47
N SER A 79 35.97 4.41 -3.66
CA SER A 79 36.13 4.36 -2.20
C SER A 79 34.88 4.72 -1.42
N SER A 80 33.86 5.34 -2.03
CA SER A 80 32.66 5.79 -1.33
C SER A 80 31.42 5.78 -2.22
N PHE A 81 30.24 5.69 -1.61
CA PHE A 81 28.98 6.01 -2.27
C PHE A 81 28.86 7.53 -2.47
N ASN A 82 28.32 7.97 -3.60
CA ASN A 82 28.10 9.39 -3.82
C ASN A 82 27.00 9.91 -2.89
N ALA A 83 27.29 10.93 -2.07
CA ALA A 83 26.29 11.67 -1.31
C ALA A 83 25.53 12.63 -2.25
N GLY A 84 24.70 12.07 -3.13
CA GLY A 84 23.80 12.81 -4.00
C GLY A 84 22.40 12.84 -3.39
N GLY A 85 21.87 14.03 -3.13
CA GLY A 85 20.70 14.29 -2.30
C GLY A 85 19.33 13.84 -2.82
N GLU A 86 18.38 14.04 -1.90
CA GLU A 86 16.94 13.78 -1.88
C GLU A 86 16.52 12.43 -1.24
N GLU A 87 15.72 12.58 -0.18
CA GLU A 87 15.06 11.56 0.66
C GLU A 87 15.88 10.85 1.76
N SER A 88 16.23 11.60 2.81
CA SER A 88 16.14 11.07 4.18
C SER A 88 15.84 12.21 5.15
N GLY A 89 14.55 12.33 5.49
CA GLY A 89 14.09 13.25 6.52
C GLY A 89 14.72 12.94 7.88
N THR A 90 15.16 14.01 8.54
CA THR A 90 15.25 14.18 10.00
C THR A 90 15.38 12.91 10.83
N ASN A 91 16.63 12.51 11.10
CA ASN A 91 17.04 12.06 12.42
C ASN A 91 18.48 12.51 12.62
N GLY A 92 18.70 13.35 13.64
CA GLY A 92 20.00 13.88 13.96
C GLY A 92 20.93 12.79 14.48
N ASP A 93 21.95 12.46 13.69
CA ASP A 93 23.26 12.02 14.15
C ASP A 93 24.28 12.52 13.13
N ASN A 94 24.85 13.70 13.36
CA ASN A 94 25.87 14.34 12.53
C ASN A 94 27.26 13.64 12.59
N ASN A 95 27.30 12.32 12.79
CA ASN A 95 28.53 11.54 12.99
C ASN A 95 28.97 10.69 11.77
N ASP A 96 28.24 10.71 10.65
CA ASP A 96 28.52 9.85 9.48
C ASP A 96 29.35 10.52 8.38
N GLU A 97 29.41 11.86 8.31
CA GLU A 97 30.21 12.54 7.27
C GLU A 97 31.73 12.35 7.47
N THR A 98 32.20 12.13 8.70
CA THR A 98 33.62 11.85 8.99
C THR A 98 34.01 10.37 8.83
N GLN A 99 33.07 9.48 8.49
CA GLN A 99 33.30 8.03 8.38
C GLN A 99 33.49 7.50 6.96
N LEU A 100 33.29 8.33 5.92
CA LEU A 100 33.48 7.88 4.53
C LEU A 100 34.96 7.54 4.27
N PRO A 101 35.28 6.36 3.69
CA PRO A 101 36.66 5.93 3.45
C PRO A 101 37.49 6.94 2.66
N PHE A 102 36.87 7.68 1.74
CA PHE A 102 37.56 8.72 0.98
C PHE A 102 38.01 9.88 1.88
N LEU A 103 37.10 10.43 2.70
CA LEU A 103 37.41 11.54 3.60
C LEU A 103 38.41 11.13 4.67
N ARG A 104 38.28 9.92 5.21
CA ARG A 104 39.28 9.35 6.13
C ARG A 104 40.65 9.16 5.44
N GLY A 105 40.68 8.78 4.17
CA GLY A 105 41.93 8.71 3.40
C GLY A 105 42.57 10.10 3.21
N VAL A 106 41.76 11.13 2.99
CA VAL A 106 42.23 12.53 2.92
C VAL A 106 42.83 12.97 4.26
N THR A 107 42.18 12.68 5.39
CA THR A 107 42.69 13.07 6.71
C THR A 107 44.00 12.35 7.07
N LEU A 108 44.15 11.07 6.72
CA LEU A 108 45.40 10.33 6.90
C LEU A 108 46.55 10.94 6.08
N LEU A 109 46.28 11.33 4.83
CA LEU A 109 47.26 12.00 3.98
C LEU A 109 47.67 13.38 4.50
N GLU A 110 46.70 14.19 4.91
CA GLU A 110 46.93 15.56 5.43
C GLU A 110 47.59 15.54 6.81
N GLY A 111 47.31 14.52 7.61
CA GLY A 111 47.98 14.24 8.88
C GLY A 111 49.41 13.74 8.74
N GLY A 112 49.89 13.47 7.52
CA GLY A 112 51.27 13.05 7.25
C GLY A 112 51.56 11.60 7.59
N TRP A 113 50.54 10.73 7.63
CA TRP A 113 50.66 9.33 8.05
C TRP A 113 50.93 8.34 6.89
N VAL A 114 51.53 8.83 5.80
CA VAL A 114 51.85 8.04 4.61
C VAL A 114 53.36 8.07 4.40
N ASP A 115 54.00 6.92 4.58
CA ASP A 115 55.45 6.75 4.59
C ASP A 115 55.91 5.66 3.62
N ASN A 116 57.22 5.60 3.39
CA ASN A 116 57.88 4.57 2.58
C ASN A 116 57.31 4.41 1.15
N VAL A 117 56.87 5.53 0.55
CA VAL A 117 56.23 5.51 -0.77
C VAL A 117 57.25 5.27 -1.87
N LEU A 118 57.09 4.19 -2.62
CA LEU A 118 57.96 3.76 -3.71
C LEU A 118 57.13 3.40 -4.94
N GLN A 119 57.52 3.91 -6.11
CA GLN A 119 56.96 3.45 -7.39
C GLN A 119 58.04 2.71 -8.18
N VAL A 120 57.81 1.44 -8.47
CA VAL A 120 58.65 0.62 -9.36
C VAL A 120 57.81 0.23 -10.56
N GLY A 121 58.15 0.76 -11.74
CA GLY A 121 57.35 0.59 -12.94
C GLY A 121 55.89 0.98 -12.69
N PHE A 122 54.99 0.05 -12.98
CA PHE A 122 53.54 0.16 -12.87
C PHE A 122 52.98 -0.25 -11.50
N HIS A 123 53.84 -0.27 -10.48
CA HIS A 123 53.51 -0.69 -9.13
C HIS A 123 53.87 0.39 -8.11
N LEU A 124 52.91 0.78 -7.27
CA LEU A 124 53.06 1.76 -6.19
C LEU A 124 52.89 1.04 -4.85
N SER A 125 53.86 1.18 -3.95
CA SER A 125 53.79 0.63 -2.59
C SER A 125 54.06 1.71 -1.54
N GLY A 126 53.55 1.51 -0.33
CA GLY A 126 53.78 2.39 0.80
C GLY A 126 53.17 1.85 2.09
N THR A 127 53.49 2.50 3.21
CA THR A 127 52.93 2.17 4.53
C THR A 127 52.07 3.33 5.01
N VAL A 128 50.85 3.03 5.46
CA VAL A 128 49.92 4.04 6.01
C VAL A 128 49.63 3.69 7.47
N THR A 129 49.84 4.64 8.36
CA THR A 129 49.69 4.44 9.81
C THR A 129 48.38 5.06 10.30
N ASP A 130 47.52 4.26 10.92
CA ASP A 130 46.37 4.79 11.65
C ASP A 130 46.82 5.26 13.04
N PRO A 131 46.61 6.54 13.39
CA PRO A 131 47.00 7.05 14.70
C PRO A 131 46.20 6.38 15.81
N ALA A 132 46.87 6.09 16.94
CA ALA A 132 46.23 5.49 18.09
C ALA A 132 45.07 6.35 18.62
N THR A 133 43.90 5.74 18.79
CA THR A 133 42.75 6.35 19.47
C THR A 133 42.63 5.72 20.86
N PRO A 134 41.94 6.35 21.83
CA PRO A 134 41.72 5.73 23.15
C PRO A 134 41.05 4.33 23.09
N SER A 135 40.44 3.98 21.96
CA SER A 135 39.79 2.68 21.71
C SER A 135 40.60 1.69 20.87
N THR A 136 41.62 2.10 20.11
CA THR A 136 42.34 1.22 19.17
C THR A 136 43.85 1.50 19.14
N PRO A 137 44.69 0.45 19.15
CA PRO A 137 46.14 0.62 19.01
C PRO A 137 46.52 1.19 17.64
N GLU A 138 47.73 1.75 17.56
CA GLU A 138 48.36 2.16 16.31
C GLU A 138 48.45 0.97 15.35
N LEU A 139 47.96 1.14 14.12
CA LEU A 139 47.91 0.10 13.10
C LEU A 139 48.67 0.58 11.86
N VAL A 140 49.77 -0.11 11.54
CA VAL A 140 50.53 0.14 10.31
C VAL A 140 50.05 -0.80 9.21
N CYS A 141 49.50 -0.24 8.14
CA CYS A 141 49.00 -0.99 7.01
C CYS A 141 49.97 -0.88 5.83
N SER A 142 50.44 -2.02 5.32
CA SER A 142 51.17 -2.09 4.05
C SER A 142 50.15 -2.07 2.91
N VAL A 143 50.34 -1.12 2.00
CA VAL A 143 49.45 -0.88 0.86
C VAL A 143 50.25 -1.02 -0.43
N SER A 144 49.67 -1.73 -1.40
CA SER A 144 50.23 -1.88 -2.73
C SER A 144 49.15 -1.71 -3.79
N VAL A 145 49.47 -0.96 -4.84
CA VAL A 145 48.57 -0.53 -5.90
C VAL A 145 49.26 -0.76 -7.25
N SER A 146 48.71 -1.65 -8.07
CA SER A 146 49.10 -1.80 -9.47
C SER A 146 48.20 -0.94 -10.34
N PHE A 147 48.75 -0.36 -11.40
CA PHE A 147 48.01 0.54 -12.28
C PHE A 147 48.48 0.42 -13.72
N ASP A 148 47.56 0.67 -14.64
CA ASP A 148 47.82 0.68 -16.07
C ASP A 148 46.85 1.64 -16.76
N ARG A 149 47.26 2.25 -17.86
CA ARG A 149 46.43 3.15 -18.68
C ARG A 149 45.60 4.20 -17.91
N CYS A 150 46.22 4.81 -16.90
CA CYS A 150 45.63 5.78 -15.97
C CYS A 150 44.52 5.22 -15.07
N LYS A 151 44.50 3.91 -14.81
CA LYS A 151 43.54 3.22 -13.94
C LYS A 151 44.26 2.34 -12.93
N ILE A 152 43.71 2.22 -11.73
CA ILE A 152 44.19 1.23 -10.75
C ILE A 152 43.63 -0.13 -11.18
N THR A 153 44.50 -1.11 -11.38
CA THR A 153 44.14 -2.46 -11.87
C THR A 153 44.13 -3.51 -10.77
N ALA A 154 44.89 -3.30 -9.69
CA ALA A 154 44.83 -4.13 -8.48
C ALA A 154 45.18 -3.32 -7.24
N VAL A 155 44.58 -3.66 -6.11
CA VAL A 155 44.89 -3.09 -4.79
C VAL A 155 45.06 -4.20 -3.78
N THR A 156 46.02 -4.05 -2.86
CA THR A 156 46.19 -4.92 -1.71
C THR A 156 46.48 -4.08 -0.48
N CYS A 157 45.86 -4.44 0.65
CA CYS A 157 46.07 -3.75 1.91
C CYS A 157 45.97 -4.73 3.08
N THR A 158 46.87 -4.60 4.06
CA THR A 158 46.90 -5.46 5.25
C THR A 158 45.90 -5.07 6.34
N CYS A 159 45.02 -4.08 6.10
CA CYS A 159 44.00 -3.64 7.07
C CYS A 159 42.86 -4.66 7.31
N GLY A 160 42.77 -5.71 6.49
CA GLY A 160 41.72 -6.73 6.59
C GLY A 160 40.34 -6.26 6.14
N ASN A 161 40.24 -5.16 5.37
CA ASN A 161 38.97 -4.66 4.84
C ASN A 161 38.33 -5.70 3.90
N LYS A 162 37.05 -6.00 4.13
CA LYS A 162 36.23 -6.92 3.31
C LYS A 162 35.05 -6.21 2.66
N ASP A 163 35.27 -4.97 2.23
CA ASP A 163 34.28 -4.17 1.52
C ASP A 163 34.60 -4.19 0.01
N ILE A 164 33.58 -3.93 -0.80
CA ILE A 164 33.69 -3.78 -2.27
C ILE A 164 34.58 -2.57 -2.62
N PHE A 165 34.56 -1.54 -1.78
CA PHE A 165 35.25 -0.26 -2.02
C PHE A 165 36.65 -0.21 -1.39
N TYR A 166 37.49 0.65 -1.96
CA TYR A 166 38.85 0.88 -1.48
C TYR A 166 38.83 1.43 -0.05
N CYS A 167 39.65 0.83 0.82
CA CYS A 167 39.81 1.32 2.18
C CYS A 167 40.51 2.70 2.22
N ALA A 168 40.40 3.37 3.36
CA ALA A 168 41.03 4.68 3.57
C ALA A 168 42.56 4.67 3.34
N HIS A 169 43.25 3.55 3.60
CA HIS A 169 44.70 3.43 3.38
C HIS A 169 45.06 3.41 1.89
N VAL A 170 44.29 2.68 1.08
CA VAL A 170 44.44 2.66 -0.38
C VAL A 170 44.16 4.05 -0.95
N VAL A 171 43.13 4.73 -0.46
CA VAL A 171 42.85 6.13 -0.82
C VAL A 171 44.01 7.05 -0.46
N ALA A 172 44.52 6.99 0.77
CA ALA A 172 45.59 7.85 1.25
C ALA A 172 46.87 7.69 0.41
N LEU A 173 47.30 6.45 0.12
CA LEU A 173 48.47 6.19 -0.74
C LEU A 173 48.23 6.68 -2.18
N SER A 174 47.04 6.43 -2.74
CA SER A 174 46.70 6.87 -4.10
C SER A 174 46.68 8.40 -4.20
N LEU A 175 46.08 9.09 -3.23
CA LEU A 175 46.05 10.55 -3.16
C LEU A 175 47.44 11.14 -2.90
N TYR A 176 48.30 10.47 -2.13
CA TYR A 176 49.71 10.88 -1.97
C TYR A 176 50.39 10.97 -3.34
N ARG A 177 50.23 9.93 -4.18
CA ARG A 177 50.81 9.90 -5.53
C ARG A 177 50.20 10.94 -6.48
N VAL A 178 48.92 11.32 -6.31
CA VAL A 178 48.26 12.37 -7.10
C VAL A 178 48.71 13.78 -6.67
N ARG A 179 48.70 14.07 -5.36
CA ARG A 179 48.98 15.41 -4.82
C ARG A 179 50.47 15.73 -4.70
N LYS A 180 51.32 14.72 -4.45
CA LYS A 180 52.78 14.85 -4.23
C LYS A 180 53.59 13.97 -5.21
N PRO A 181 53.39 14.08 -6.53
CA PRO A 181 54.01 13.16 -7.49
C PRO A 181 55.54 13.24 -7.54
N GLU A 182 56.13 14.43 -7.32
CA GLU A 182 57.58 14.63 -7.35
C GLU A 182 58.29 14.11 -6.09
N GLN A 183 57.55 13.82 -5.01
CA GLN A 183 58.12 13.24 -3.78
C GLN A 183 58.20 11.72 -3.85
N VAL A 184 57.51 11.09 -4.81
CA VAL A 184 57.52 9.64 -5.00
C VAL A 184 58.75 9.24 -5.81
N LYS A 185 59.58 8.37 -5.23
CA LYS A 185 60.76 7.85 -5.93
C LYS A 185 60.32 6.88 -7.02
N LEU A 186 60.57 7.25 -8.27
CA LEU A 186 60.21 6.47 -9.45
C LEU A 186 61.39 5.65 -9.96
N HIS A 187 61.20 4.33 -10.07
CA HIS A 187 62.09 3.39 -10.73
C HIS A 187 61.40 2.79 -11.97
N LEU A 188 62.18 2.37 -12.97
CA LEU A 188 61.67 1.57 -14.08
C LEU A 188 61.25 0.17 -13.60
N PRO A 189 60.52 -0.62 -14.40
CA PRO A 189 60.25 -2.02 -14.09
C PRO A 189 61.51 -2.77 -13.66
N ILE A 190 61.37 -3.70 -12.73
CA ILE A 190 62.52 -4.39 -12.14
C ILE A 190 63.28 -5.21 -13.19
N SER A 191 62.59 -5.73 -14.22
CA SER A 191 63.19 -6.38 -15.39
C SER A 191 64.26 -5.52 -16.07
N GLU A 192 64.01 -4.22 -16.25
CA GLU A 192 65.00 -3.28 -16.82
C GLU A 192 66.21 -3.11 -15.90
N THR A 193 65.98 -3.08 -14.58
CA THR A 193 67.08 -3.01 -13.60
C THR A 193 67.91 -4.29 -13.64
N LEU A 194 67.27 -5.46 -13.73
CA LEU A 194 67.95 -6.76 -13.83
C LEU A 194 68.72 -6.91 -15.14
N PHE A 195 68.18 -6.40 -16.26
CA PHE A 195 68.83 -6.43 -17.58
C PHE A 195 70.12 -5.60 -17.61
N GLN A 196 70.19 -4.52 -16.83
CA GLN A 196 71.38 -3.67 -16.71
C GLN A 196 72.46 -4.26 -15.79
N MET A 197 72.14 -5.26 -14.95
CA MET A 197 73.11 -5.88 -14.03
C MET A 197 74.04 -6.85 -14.75
N SER A 198 75.32 -6.83 -14.39
CA SER A 198 76.24 -7.91 -14.79
C SER A 198 75.93 -9.21 -14.05
N ARG A 199 76.43 -10.34 -14.56
CA ARG A 199 76.29 -11.66 -13.92
C ARG A 199 76.69 -11.64 -12.43
N ASP A 200 77.82 -11.00 -12.09
CA ASP A 200 78.31 -10.93 -10.72
C ASP A 200 77.42 -10.07 -9.81
N GLN A 201 76.85 -8.99 -10.36
CA GLN A 201 75.90 -8.13 -9.64
C GLN A 201 74.57 -8.85 -9.40
N LEU A 202 74.05 -9.55 -10.41
CA LEU A 202 72.83 -10.34 -10.31
C LEU A 202 72.98 -11.48 -9.29
N GLN A 203 74.11 -12.19 -9.30
CA GLN A 203 74.41 -13.22 -8.31
C GLN A 203 74.44 -12.65 -6.88
N LYS A 204 75.11 -11.52 -6.68
CA LYS A 204 75.10 -10.81 -5.39
C LYS A 204 73.69 -10.41 -4.99
N PHE A 205 72.92 -9.80 -5.89
CA PHE A 205 71.55 -9.36 -5.64
C PHE A 205 70.67 -10.53 -5.12
N VAL A 206 70.69 -11.67 -5.81
CA VAL A 206 69.92 -12.85 -5.40
C VAL A 206 70.40 -13.40 -4.05
N GLN A 207 71.70 -13.49 -3.82
CA GLN A 207 72.25 -13.95 -2.53
C GLN A 207 71.86 -13.03 -1.36
N TYR A 208 71.92 -11.71 -1.56
CA TYR A 208 71.49 -10.75 -0.56
C TYR A 208 69.98 -10.81 -0.32
N LEU A 209 69.16 -10.94 -1.38
CA LEU A 209 67.71 -11.10 -1.25
C LEU A 209 67.34 -12.35 -0.41
N ILE A 210 67.99 -13.48 -0.70
CA ILE A 210 67.82 -14.71 0.07
C ILE A 210 68.29 -14.50 1.51
N SER A 211 69.41 -13.81 1.75
CA SER A 211 69.90 -13.59 3.12
C SER A 211 68.93 -12.75 3.97
N VAL A 212 68.34 -11.71 3.38
CA VAL A 212 67.43 -10.77 4.07
C VAL A 212 66.09 -11.43 4.37
N HIS A 213 65.55 -12.22 3.44
CA HIS A 213 64.24 -12.87 3.57
C HIS A 213 64.33 -14.40 3.59
N HIS A 214 65.35 -14.96 4.25
CA HIS A 214 65.66 -16.40 4.18
C HIS A 214 64.53 -17.30 4.72
N THR A 215 63.68 -16.79 5.61
CA THR A 215 62.53 -17.55 6.13
C THR A 215 61.38 -17.66 5.14
N GLU A 216 61.17 -16.65 4.29
CA GLU A 216 60.02 -16.55 3.39
C GLU A 216 60.39 -16.95 1.95
N VAL A 217 61.60 -16.61 1.51
CA VAL A 217 62.03 -16.73 0.10
C VAL A 217 62.82 -18.00 -0.16
N LEU A 218 63.58 -18.53 0.82
CA LEU A 218 64.51 -19.65 0.59
C LEU A 218 63.83 -20.92 0.03
N PRO A 219 62.69 -21.41 0.56
CA PRO A 219 62.03 -22.60 0.00
C PRO A 219 61.59 -22.40 -1.46
N THR A 220 61.04 -21.21 -1.75
CA THR A 220 60.59 -20.84 -3.10
C THR A 220 61.78 -20.66 -4.04
N ALA A 221 62.85 -20.01 -3.59
CA ALA A 221 64.07 -19.80 -4.37
C ALA A 221 64.76 -21.13 -4.71
N GLN A 222 64.79 -22.08 -3.76
CA GLN A 222 65.33 -23.43 -4.01
C GLN A 222 64.48 -24.18 -5.04
N LYS A 223 63.14 -24.14 -4.89
CA LYS A 223 62.21 -24.75 -5.86
C LYS A 223 62.43 -24.20 -7.28
N LEU A 224 62.50 -22.87 -7.42
CA LEU A 224 62.73 -22.22 -8.72
C LEU A 224 64.12 -22.55 -9.29
N ALA A 225 65.15 -22.63 -8.44
CA ALA A 225 66.49 -23.04 -8.87
C ALA A 225 66.52 -24.47 -9.40
N ASP A 226 65.86 -25.42 -8.71
CA ASP A 226 65.73 -26.82 -9.14
C ASP A 226 64.97 -26.92 -10.48
N GLU A 227 63.91 -26.14 -10.66
CA GLU A 227 63.14 -26.07 -11.90
C GLU A 227 63.97 -25.48 -13.06
N ILE A 228 64.72 -24.39 -12.86
CA ILE A 228 65.57 -23.79 -13.91
C ILE A 228 66.72 -24.73 -14.31
N LEU A 229 67.30 -25.48 -13.38
CA LEU A 229 68.37 -26.44 -13.67
C LEU A 229 67.86 -27.70 -14.39
N SER A 230 66.54 -27.96 -14.36
CA SER A 230 65.91 -29.07 -15.06
C SER A 230 65.65 -28.73 -16.54
N GLN A 231 66.22 -29.51 -17.46
CA GLN A 231 66.16 -29.25 -18.91
C GLN A 231 64.74 -29.28 -19.52
N ASN A 232 63.77 -29.94 -18.86
CA ASN A 232 62.40 -30.12 -19.36
C ASN A 232 61.36 -29.27 -18.61
N SER A 233 61.77 -28.34 -17.77
CA SER A 233 60.83 -27.50 -17.01
C SER A 233 60.12 -26.48 -17.89
N GLU A 234 58.88 -26.14 -17.54
CA GLU A 234 58.08 -25.13 -18.23
C GLU A 234 58.72 -23.73 -18.13
N ILE A 235 59.48 -23.45 -17.06
CA ILE A 235 60.19 -22.17 -16.86
C ILE A 235 61.23 -21.93 -17.97
N ASN A 236 61.88 -22.97 -18.47
CA ASN A 236 62.87 -22.85 -19.55
C ASN A 236 62.23 -22.78 -20.96
N GLN A 237 60.91 -23.00 -21.07
CA GLN A 237 60.16 -22.90 -22.34
C GLN A 237 59.71 -21.45 -22.63
N VAL A 238 59.70 -20.58 -21.63
CA VAL A 238 59.37 -19.16 -21.77
C VAL A 238 60.62 -18.30 -21.77
N HIS A 239 60.65 -17.24 -22.59
CA HIS A 239 61.82 -16.37 -22.77
C HIS A 239 62.19 -15.52 -21.53
N GLY A 240 61.37 -15.54 -20.47
CA GLY A 240 61.58 -14.85 -19.20
C GLY A 240 60.43 -15.06 -18.22
N ALA A 241 60.65 -14.74 -16.94
CA ALA A 241 59.60 -14.75 -15.93
C ALA A 241 58.69 -13.51 -16.03
N PRO A 242 57.39 -13.60 -15.67
CA PRO A 242 56.50 -12.44 -15.66
C PRO A 242 56.96 -11.41 -14.62
N ASP A 243 57.22 -10.17 -15.06
CA ASP A 243 57.60 -9.07 -14.17
C ASP A 243 56.33 -8.39 -13.59
N PRO A 244 56.09 -8.45 -12.27
CA PRO A 244 54.91 -7.83 -11.65
C PRO A 244 54.90 -6.30 -11.70
N THR A 245 56.03 -5.67 -12.08
CA THR A 245 56.20 -4.22 -12.20
C THR A 245 56.17 -3.72 -13.66
N ALA A 246 56.11 -4.63 -14.66
CA ALA A 246 56.10 -4.29 -16.08
C ALA A 246 54.76 -3.76 -16.61
N GLY A 247 53.70 -3.81 -15.79
CA GLY A 247 52.36 -3.35 -16.16
C GLY A 247 51.52 -4.46 -16.78
N ALA A 248 50.34 -4.07 -17.27
CA ALA A 248 49.36 -5.02 -17.81
C ALA A 248 49.74 -5.54 -19.20
N SER A 249 49.29 -6.75 -19.51
CA SER A 249 49.50 -7.39 -20.80
C SER A 249 48.68 -6.72 -21.92
N VAL A 250 48.99 -7.04 -23.18
CA VAL A 250 48.20 -6.58 -24.34
C VAL A 250 46.76 -7.10 -24.32
N ASP A 251 46.56 -8.29 -23.75
CA ASP A 251 45.27 -8.99 -23.66
C ASP A 251 44.45 -8.57 -22.43
N ASP A 252 45.07 -7.87 -21.47
CA ASP A 252 44.40 -7.42 -20.25
C ASP A 252 43.40 -6.28 -20.51
N GLU A 253 42.23 -6.39 -19.88
CA GLU A 253 41.17 -5.41 -19.98
C GLU A 253 41.59 -4.05 -19.37
N ASN A 254 41.25 -2.95 -20.08
CA ASN A 254 41.47 -1.59 -19.57
C ASN A 254 40.31 -1.17 -18.64
N CYS A 255 40.21 -1.77 -17.46
CA CYS A 255 39.20 -1.47 -16.45
C CYS A 255 39.81 -1.11 -15.10
N TRP A 256 39.08 -0.35 -14.29
CA TRP A 256 39.43 -0.15 -12.89
C TRP A 256 39.27 -1.45 -12.10
N HIS A 257 40.02 -1.59 -11.01
CA HIS A 257 39.92 -2.73 -10.12
C HIS A 257 38.57 -2.75 -9.41
N LEU A 258 37.86 -3.88 -9.53
CA LEU A 258 36.64 -4.21 -8.82
C LEU A 258 36.76 -5.67 -8.38
N ASP A 259 36.68 -5.91 -7.08
CA ASP A 259 36.74 -7.24 -6.49
C ASP A 259 35.43 -7.98 -6.73
N GLU A 260 35.43 -8.89 -7.70
CA GLU A 260 34.22 -9.61 -8.12
C GLU A 260 33.72 -10.58 -7.05
N GLU A 261 34.63 -11.20 -6.30
CA GLU A 261 34.30 -12.15 -5.23
C GLU A 261 33.62 -11.43 -4.07
N GLN A 262 34.16 -10.27 -3.66
CA GLN A 262 33.53 -9.41 -2.66
C GLN A 262 32.13 -8.93 -3.09
N VAL A 263 31.98 -8.47 -4.35
CA VAL A 263 30.66 -8.04 -4.85
C VAL A 263 29.64 -9.18 -4.76
N GLN A 264 30.02 -10.38 -5.19
CA GLN A 264 29.15 -11.55 -5.13
C GLN A 264 28.80 -11.94 -3.69
N GLU A 265 29.80 -12.00 -2.79
CA GLU A 265 29.59 -12.36 -1.38
C GLU A 265 28.69 -11.33 -0.66
N GLN A 266 28.94 -10.03 -0.84
CA GLN A 266 28.14 -8.97 -0.21
C GLN A 266 26.71 -8.94 -0.73
N VAL A 267 26.48 -9.06 -2.04
CA VAL A 267 25.13 -9.12 -2.60
C VAL A 267 24.39 -10.36 -2.08
N LYS A 268 25.05 -11.51 -2.03
CA LYS A 268 24.49 -12.74 -1.45
C LYS A 268 24.13 -12.56 0.02
N LEU A 269 24.98 -11.89 0.81
CA LEU A 269 24.70 -11.56 2.20
C LEU A 269 23.46 -10.65 2.30
N PHE A 270 23.38 -9.58 1.53
CA PHE A 270 22.22 -8.66 1.52
C PHE A 270 20.91 -9.36 1.13
N LEU A 271 20.96 -10.28 0.16
CA LEU A 271 19.80 -11.09 -0.24
C LEU A 271 19.39 -12.07 0.87
N SER A 272 20.36 -12.69 1.56
CA SER A 272 20.13 -13.70 2.61
C SER A 272 19.60 -13.15 3.94
N GLN A 273 19.95 -11.91 4.29
CA GLN A 273 19.58 -11.25 5.56
C GLN A 273 18.11 -10.78 5.58
N GLY A 274 17.17 -11.64 5.18
CA GLY A 274 15.75 -11.36 4.96
C GLY A 274 14.94 -10.91 6.18
N GLY A 275 15.21 -9.72 6.72
CA GLY A 275 14.46 -9.09 7.81
C GLY A 275 14.60 -7.57 7.83
N TYR A 276 13.49 -6.88 7.54
CA TYR A 276 13.10 -5.53 7.96
C TYR A 276 14.16 -4.39 7.89
N HIS A 277 14.01 -3.58 6.83
CA HIS A 277 14.45 -2.19 6.65
C HIS A 277 15.93 -1.88 6.27
N GLY A 278 16.90 -2.78 6.48
CA GLY A 278 18.32 -2.51 6.18
C GLY A 278 18.81 -2.93 4.78
N SER A 279 18.70 -4.22 4.44
CA SER A 279 19.38 -4.81 3.27
C SER A 279 18.87 -4.31 1.91
N GLY A 280 17.57 -4.00 1.79
CA GLY A 280 17.02 -3.41 0.57
C GLY A 280 17.61 -2.02 0.27
N LYS A 281 17.92 -1.23 1.30
CA LYS A 281 18.59 0.08 1.10
C LYS A 281 20.01 -0.11 0.57
N GLN A 282 20.75 -1.09 1.08
CA GLN A 282 22.10 -1.40 0.62
C GLN A 282 22.12 -1.84 -0.85
N LEU A 283 21.17 -2.66 -1.29
CA LEU A 283 21.04 -3.03 -2.70
C LEU A 283 20.70 -1.82 -3.60
N ASN A 284 19.82 -0.92 -3.15
CA ASN A 284 19.53 0.33 -3.87
C ASN A 284 20.76 1.25 -3.95
N LEU A 285 21.62 1.28 -2.92
CA LEU A 285 22.89 2.00 -2.97
C LEU A 285 23.85 1.39 -4.01
N LEU A 286 23.90 0.05 -4.14
CA LEU A 286 24.66 -0.60 -5.21
C LEU A 286 24.10 -0.27 -6.60
N PHE A 287 22.78 -0.23 -6.79
CA PHE A 287 22.16 0.23 -8.04
C PHE A 287 22.49 1.69 -8.36
N SER A 288 22.47 2.56 -7.35
CA SER A 288 22.90 3.95 -7.47
C SER A 288 24.37 4.04 -7.87
N LYS A 289 25.23 3.18 -7.31
CA LYS A 289 26.64 3.06 -7.67
C LYS A 289 26.84 2.62 -9.12
N VAL A 290 26.06 1.65 -9.58
CA VAL A 290 26.05 1.25 -10.99
C VAL A 290 25.70 2.45 -11.88
N ARG A 291 24.66 3.23 -11.56
CA ARG A 291 24.32 4.45 -12.33
C ARG A 291 25.44 5.48 -12.33
N GLU A 292 26.12 5.67 -11.20
CA GLU A 292 27.29 6.55 -11.10
C GLU A 292 28.44 6.11 -12.02
N MET A 293 28.76 4.81 -12.02
CA MET A 293 29.76 4.22 -12.90
C MET A 293 29.37 4.38 -14.38
N LEU A 294 28.10 4.13 -14.74
CA LEU A 294 27.60 4.34 -16.10
C LEU A 294 27.70 5.81 -16.52
N LYS A 295 27.41 6.76 -15.62
CA LYS A 295 27.50 8.20 -15.87
C LYS A 295 28.92 8.64 -16.21
N MET A 296 29.89 7.97 -15.60
CA MET A 296 31.33 8.17 -15.84
C MET A 296 31.86 7.31 -16.98
N ARG A 297 30.98 6.56 -17.66
CA ARG A 297 31.27 5.69 -18.81
C ARG A 297 32.28 4.60 -18.47
N ASP A 298 32.23 4.13 -17.23
CA ASP A 298 33.05 3.04 -16.75
C ASP A 298 32.45 1.70 -17.17
N SER A 299 33.30 0.81 -17.68
CA SER A 299 32.93 -0.57 -18.04
C SER A 299 32.48 -1.39 -16.82
N ASN A 300 32.95 -1.03 -15.61
CA ASN A 300 32.58 -1.72 -14.39
C ASN A 300 31.11 -1.55 -14.02
N GLY A 301 30.40 -0.52 -14.51
CA GLY A 301 28.96 -0.39 -14.28
C GLY A 301 28.18 -1.60 -14.80
N ALA A 302 28.44 -2.03 -16.03
CA ALA A 302 27.80 -3.22 -16.61
C ALA A 302 28.31 -4.52 -15.97
N ARG A 303 29.60 -4.58 -15.62
CA ARG A 303 30.19 -5.76 -14.97
C ARG A 303 29.60 -5.98 -13.58
N MET A 304 29.52 -4.94 -12.76
CA MET A 304 28.92 -4.96 -11.43
C MET A 304 27.44 -5.37 -11.49
N LEU A 305 26.66 -4.84 -12.45
CA LEU A 305 25.26 -5.26 -12.61
C LEU A 305 25.13 -6.73 -13.02
N THR A 306 26.06 -7.25 -13.83
CA THR A 306 26.12 -8.68 -14.18
C THR A 306 26.26 -9.53 -12.92
N LEU A 307 27.23 -9.22 -12.06
CA LEU A 307 27.47 -9.93 -10.79
C LEU A 307 26.26 -9.86 -9.86
N ILE A 308 25.64 -8.67 -9.72
CA ILE A 308 24.42 -8.51 -8.93
C ILE A 308 23.30 -9.39 -9.49
N THR A 309 23.09 -9.35 -10.81
CA THR A 309 22.02 -10.12 -11.47
C THR A 309 22.20 -11.62 -11.30
N GLU A 310 23.44 -12.12 -11.37
CA GLU A 310 23.74 -13.53 -11.13
C GLU A 310 23.39 -13.96 -9.70
N GLN A 311 23.69 -13.13 -8.69
CA GLN A 311 23.32 -13.43 -7.31
C GLN A 311 21.80 -13.39 -7.08
N PHE A 312 21.10 -12.45 -7.72
CA PHE A 312 19.63 -12.40 -7.71
C PHE A 312 19.01 -13.67 -8.34
N MET A 313 19.54 -14.13 -9.47
CA MET A 313 19.09 -15.35 -10.15
C MET A 313 19.43 -16.63 -9.36
N ALA A 314 20.49 -16.59 -8.54
CA ALA A 314 20.92 -17.70 -7.67
C ALA A 314 20.18 -17.74 -6.32
N ASP A 315 19.27 -16.80 -6.03
CA ASP A 315 18.53 -16.78 -4.76
C ASP A 315 17.59 -17.99 -4.65
N PRO A 316 17.78 -18.88 -3.65
CA PRO A 316 16.97 -20.09 -3.49
C PRO A 316 15.48 -19.79 -3.23
N ARG A 317 15.14 -18.57 -2.75
CA ARG A 317 13.75 -18.17 -2.49
C ARG A 317 12.92 -18.07 -3.75
N LEU A 318 13.51 -17.78 -4.91
CA LEU A 318 12.79 -17.73 -6.18
C LEU A 318 12.16 -19.09 -6.51
N ALA A 319 12.90 -20.17 -6.30
CA ALA A 319 12.40 -21.52 -6.48
C ALA A 319 11.28 -21.85 -5.46
N LEU A 320 11.44 -21.43 -4.20
CA LEU A 320 10.44 -21.64 -3.14
C LEU A 320 9.12 -20.91 -3.43
N TRP A 321 9.17 -19.63 -3.81
CA TRP A 321 7.98 -18.85 -4.15
C TRP A 321 7.23 -19.45 -5.34
N ARG A 322 7.97 -19.93 -6.36
CA ARG A 322 7.37 -20.61 -7.50
C ARG A 322 6.74 -21.96 -7.11
N GLN A 323 7.41 -22.78 -6.30
CA GLN A 323 6.88 -24.08 -5.85
C GLN A 323 5.65 -23.94 -4.94
N GLN A 324 5.63 -22.93 -4.06
CA GLN A 324 4.56 -22.72 -3.09
C GLN A 324 3.40 -21.86 -3.63
N GLY A 325 3.54 -21.28 -4.83
CA GLY A 325 2.58 -20.31 -5.37
C GLY A 325 2.46 -19.04 -4.52
N THR A 326 3.45 -18.75 -3.67
CA THR A 326 3.48 -17.56 -2.82
C THR A 326 4.06 -16.38 -3.58
N THR A 327 3.45 -15.20 -3.42
CA THR A 327 3.93 -13.99 -4.09
C THR A 327 5.17 -13.42 -3.39
N MET A 328 6.10 -12.89 -4.18
CA MET A 328 7.23 -12.11 -3.66
C MET A 328 6.74 -10.90 -2.86
N THR A 329 7.56 -10.42 -1.93
CA THR A 329 7.28 -9.16 -1.22
C THR A 329 7.44 -7.97 -2.17
N ASP A 330 6.63 -6.92 -1.99
CA ASP A 330 6.63 -5.76 -2.89
C ASP A 330 7.97 -5.03 -2.95
N LYS A 331 8.71 -5.01 -1.83
CA LYS A 331 10.04 -4.40 -1.74
C LYS A 331 11.06 -5.19 -2.56
N TYR A 332 11.03 -6.52 -2.47
CA TYR A 332 11.93 -7.36 -3.27
C TYR A 332 11.61 -7.25 -4.77
N ARG A 333 10.34 -7.13 -5.10
CA ARG A 333 9.87 -6.93 -6.47
C ARG A 333 10.35 -5.61 -7.09
N GLN A 334 10.38 -4.53 -6.30
CA GLN A 334 10.93 -3.24 -6.73
C GLN A 334 12.41 -3.33 -7.11
N LEU A 335 13.20 -4.15 -6.39
CA LEU A 335 14.61 -4.37 -6.75
C LEU A 335 14.75 -5.02 -8.14
N TRP A 336 13.85 -5.93 -8.49
CA TRP A 336 13.80 -6.53 -9.82
C TRP A 336 13.38 -5.54 -10.92
N ASP A 337 12.43 -4.66 -10.61
CA ASP A 337 12.05 -3.57 -11.52
C ASP A 337 13.22 -2.64 -11.82
N GLU A 338 13.96 -2.23 -10.77
CA GLU A 338 15.14 -1.37 -10.93
C GLU A 338 16.26 -2.08 -11.70
N LEU A 339 16.49 -3.36 -11.41
CA LEU A 339 17.46 -4.19 -12.13
C LEU A 339 17.11 -4.28 -13.62
N GLY A 340 15.83 -4.48 -13.97
CA GLY A 340 15.36 -4.46 -15.35
C GLY A 340 15.58 -3.10 -16.04
N ALA A 341 15.31 -2.00 -15.34
CA ALA A 341 15.54 -0.64 -15.85
C ALA A 341 17.04 -0.31 -16.05
N LEU A 342 17.92 -0.81 -15.19
CA LEU A 342 19.37 -0.65 -15.36
C LEU A 342 19.90 -1.42 -16.58
N TRP A 343 19.41 -2.64 -16.81
CA TRP A 343 19.76 -3.40 -18.01
C TRP A 343 19.30 -2.68 -19.28
N MET A 344 18.12 -2.05 -19.26
CA MET A 344 17.67 -1.18 -20.35
C MET A 344 18.66 -0.04 -20.61
N CYS A 345 19.16 0.63 -19.58
CA CYS A 345 20.16 1.69 -19.73
C CYS A 345 21.48 1.17 -20.34
N ILE A 346 21.94 -0.01 -19.94
CA ILE A 346 23.20 -0.60 -20.44
C ILE A 346 23.08 -0.97 -21.93
N VAL A 347 22.02 -1.68 -22.32
CA VAL A 347 21.86 -2.12 -23.71
C VAL A 347 21.59 -0.97 -24.68
N LEU A 348 20.98 0.13 -24.18
CA LEU A 348 20.75 1.35 -24.93
C LEU A 348 21.94 2.32 -24.91
N ASN A 349 23.11 1.94 -24.39
CA ASN A 349 24.28 2.81 -24.44
C ASN A 349 24.62 3.21 -25.91
N PRO A 350 24.64 4.52 -26.24
CA PRO A 350 24.89 5.00 -27.60
C PRO A 350 26.27 4.62 -28.16
N HIS A 351 27.24 4.38 -27.28
CA HIS A 351 28.64 4.11 -27.63
C HIS A 351 29.05 2.65 -27.40
N CYS A 352 28.07 1.76 -27.19
CA CYS A 352 28.33 0.33 -27.01
C CYS A 352 28.92 -0.30 -28.27
N LYS A 353 29.96 -1.15 -28.10
CA LYS A 353 30.48 -1.98 -29.19
C LYS A 353 29.47 -3.09 -29.54
N ALA A 354 29.30 -3.40 -30.82
CA ALA A 354 28.36 -4.42 -31.28
C ALA A 354 28.63 -5.82 -30.65
N GLU A 355 29.90 -6.14 -30.42
CA GLU A 355 30.33 -7.39 -29.76
C GLU A 355 29.85 -7.47 -28.30
N GLN A 356 29.99 -6.38 -27.54
CA GLN A 356 29.55 -6.29 -26.15
C GLN A 356 28.03 -6.42 -26.05
N LYS A 357 27.30 -5.70 -26.91
CA LYS A 357 25.84 -5.79 -27.01
C LYS A 357 25.37 -7.21 -27.31
N SER A 358 26.05 -7.90 -28.23
CA SER A 358 25.76 -9.30 -28.57
C SER A 358 26.05 -10.27 -27.42
N SER A 359 27.06 -9.98 -26.60
CA SER A 359 27.36 -10.73 -25.38
C SER A 359 26.24 -10.58 -24.34
N TRP A 360 25.83 -9.34 -24.05
CA TRP A 360 24.75 -9.06 -23.10
C TRP A 360 23.42 -9.66 -23.57
N LEU A 361 23.11 -9.60 -24.87
CA LEU A 361 21.91 -10.23 -25.42
C LEU A 361 21.88 -11.74 -25.16
N ARG A 362 23.02 -12.44 -25.30
CA ARG A 362 23.12 -13.87 -24.97
C ARG A 362 22.89 -14.13 -23.48
N GLN A 363 23.46 -13.29 -22.61
CA GLN A 363 23.28 -13.41 -21.15
C GLN A 363 21.81 -13.17 -20.74
N LEU A 364 21.19 -12.09 -21.22
CA LEU A 364 19.79 -11.77 -20.95
C LEU A 364 18.84 -12.87 -21.43
N ARG A 365 19.08 -13.43 -22.63
CA ARG A 365 18.30 -14.58 -23.12
C ARG A 365 18.47 -15.81 -22.24
N ARG A 366 19.68 -16.07 -21.74
CA ARG A 366 19.95 -17.16 -20.80
C ARG A 366 19.14 -16.98 -19.53
N TRP A 367 19.20 -15.81 -18.88
CA TRP A 367 18.43 -15.56 -17.65
C TRP A 367 16.91 -15.58 -17.88
N ASN A 368 16.42 -15.00 -18.98
CA ASN A 368 15.01 -15.00 -19.35
C ASN A 368 14.45 -16.41 -19.61
N SER A 369 15.30 -17.37 -20.01
CA SER A 369 14.90 -18.77 -20.23
C SER A 369 14.83 -19.60 -18.95
N VAL A 370 15.33 -19.08 -17.82
CA VAL A 370 15.27 -19.80 -16.54
C VAL A 370 13.87 -19.68 -15.96
N ASP A 371 13.25 -20.81 -15.62
CA ASP A 371 11.88 -20.83 -15.09
C ASP A 371 11.69 -19.99 -13.83
N VAL A 372 12.69 -19.88 -12.95
CA VAL A 372 12.56 -19.07 -11.74
C VAL A 372 12.64 -17.55 -12.00
N CYS A 373 12.89 -17.12 -13.24
CA CYS A 373 12.95 -15.71 -13.61
C CYS A 373 11.60 -15.02 -13.35
N PRO A 374 11.58 -13.94 -12.54
CA PRO A 374 10.34 -13.24 -12.22
C PRO A 374 9.66 -12.63 -13.44
N TRP A 375 8.32 -12.67 -13.44
CA TRP A 375 7.51 -12.10 -14.53
C TRP A 375 7.60 -10.57 -14.52
N GLU A 376 7.07 -9.88 -15.52
CA GLU A 376 7.05 -8.41 -15.52
C GLU A 376 5.94 -7.85 -14.59
N ASP A 377 4.68 -8.27 -14.78
CA ASP A 377 3.52 -7.72 -14.05
C ASP A 377 3.10 -8.50 -12.79
N GLY A 378 3.80 -9.58 -12.46
CA GLY A 378 3.54 -10.42 -11.28
C GLY A 378 3.10 -11.84 -11.65
N ASN A 379 3.21 -12.77 -10.71
CA ASN A 379 2.84 -14.17 -10.92
C ASN A 379 1.32 -14.36 -10.84
N HIS A 380 0.60 -14.01 -11.90
CA HIS A 380 -0.75 -14.49 -12.13
C HIS A 380 -0.87 -15.06 -13.55
N GLY A 381 -0.18 -16.17 -13.77
CA GLY A 381 -0.65 -17.16 -14.72
C GLY A 381 -1.98 -17.74 -14.23
N ASN A 382 -2.84 -18.11 -15.16
CA ASN A 382 -4.23 -18.58 -15.03
C ASN A 382 -4.46 -19.85 -14.17
N GLU A 383 -3.65 -20.14 -13.16
CA GLU A 383 -3.67 -21.38 -12.39
C GLU A 383 -3.98 -21.13 -10.91
N LEU A 384 -5.19 -20.65 -10.62
CA LEU A 384 -5.88 -21.17 -9.43
C LEU A 384 -6.82 -22.26 -9.95
N PRO A 385 -6.80 -23.50 -9.41
CA PRO A 385 -7.73 -24.51 -9.82
C PRO A 385 -9.14 -24.02 -9.49
N ASN A 386 -9.92 -23.74 -10.52
CA ASN A 386 -11.35 -23.47 -10.42
C ASN A 386 -12.02 -24.70 -9.79
N LEU A 387 -12.13 -24.72 -8.46
CA LEU A 387 -13.04 -25.60 -7.72
C LEU A 387 -14.46 -25.11 -7.95
N THR A 388 -14.96 -25.23 -9.17
CA THR A 388 -16.39 -25.29 -9.52
C THR A 388 -16.49 -25.60 -11.01
N HIS A 389 -17.06 -26.77 -11.30
CA HIS A 389 -17.28 -27.35 -12.63
C HIS A 389 -17.57 -26.31 -13.73
N SER A 390 -16.71 -26.25 -14.74
CA SER A 390 -17.00 -25.57 -16.01
C SER A 390 -17.36 -26.61 -17.08
N LEU A 391 -18.57 -26.50 -17.60
CA LEU A 391 -18.97 -27.05 -18.90
C LEU A 391 -18.21 -26.30 -20.01
N PRO A 392 -17.93 -26.95 -21.16
CA PRO A 392 -17.11 -26.39 -22.22
C PRO A 392 -17.83 -25.22 -22.90
N GLN A 393 -17.31 -24.01 -22.75
CA GLN A 393 -17.73 -22.85 -23.56
C GLN A 393 -17.05 -22.93 -24.92
N GLY A 394 -17.90 -22.88 -25.95
CA GLY A 394 -17.56 -23.09 -27.34
C GLY A 394 -16.55 -22.10 -27.91
N ALA A 395 -15.81 -22.62 -28.88
CA ALA A 395 -14.87 -21.94 -29.75
C ALA A 395 -15.45 -20.64 -30.32
N HIS A 396 -14.80 -19.51 -30.08
CA HIS A 396 -14.59 -18.43 -31.05
C HIS A 396 -13.54 -17.43 -30.52
N GLY A 397 -12.44 -17.29 -31.27
CA GLY A 397 -11.57 -16.11 -31.27
C GLY A 397 -10.20 -16.30 -30.60
N ASN A 398 -9.17 -16.53 -31.42
CA ASN A 398 -7.74 -16.53 -31.09
C ASN A 398 -7.35 -15.44 -30.07
N GLN A 399 -7.21 -15.80 -28.80
CA GLN A 399 -6.19 -15.18 -27.96
C GLN A 399 -4.88 -15.89 -28.32
N GLU A 400 -4.09 -15.28 -29.20
CA GLU A 400 -2.66 -15.58 -29.26
C GLU A 400 -2.13 -15.53 -27.82
N MET A 401 -1.56 -16.64 -27.34
CA MET A 401 -0.89 -16.67 -26.05
C MET A 401 0.13 -15.54 -26.05
N ARG A 402 -0.13 -14.47 -25.29
CA ARG A 402 0.85 -13.40 -25.11
C ARG A 402 2.16 -14.05 -24.65
N PRO A 403 3.28 -13.79 -25.31
CA PRO A 403 4.56 -14.42 -24.97
C PRO A 403 4.90 -14.13 -23.50
N HIS A 404 5.47 -15.11 -22.81
CA HIS A 404 5.91 -14.97 -21.41
C HIS A 404 6.84 -13.75 -21.25
N ARG A 405 6.34 -12.67 -20.63
CA ARG A 405 7.13 -11.45 -20.36
C ARG A 405 7.75 -11.53 -18.97
N THR A 406 9.07 -11.52 -18.92
CA THR A 406 9.87 -11.40 -17.68
C THR A 406 10.37 -9.97 -17.53
N VAL A 407 10.96 -9.67 -16.38
CA VAL A 407 11.66 -8.39 -16.11
C VAL A 407 12.76 -8.04 -17.12
N PHE A 408 13.31 -9.02 -17.85
CA PHE A 408 14.35 -8.79 -18.86
C PHE A 408 13.82 -8.62 -20.29
N THR A 409 12.54 -8.92 -20.54
CA THR A 409 11.99 -8.96 -21.90
C THR A 409 12.16 -7.62 -22.62
N ARG A 410 11.88 -6.50 -21.96
CA ARG A 410 12.09 -5.17 -22.54
C ARG A 410 13.55 -4.89 -22.88
N ALA A 411 14.51 -5.33 -22.05
CA ALA A 411 15.95 -5.17 -22.33
C ALA A 411 16.40 -6.01 -23.53
N ILE A 412 15.83 -7.20 -23.71
CA ILE A 412 16.07 -8.04 -24.89
C ILE A 412 15.52 -7.36 -26.14
N GLU A 413 14.29 -6.86 -26.11
CA GLU A 413 13.67 -6.10 -27.22
C GLU A 413 14.49 -4.83 -27.55
N ALA A 414 15.02 -4.13 -26.54
CA ALA A 414 15.85 -2.94 -26.71
C ALA A 414 17.20 -3.23 -27.37
N CYS A 415 17.66 -4.49 -27.41
CA CYS A 415 18.89 -4.85 -28.10
C CYS A 415 18.79 -4.67 -29.62
N ASP A 416 17.59 -4.68 -30.18
CA ASP A 416 17.35 -4.46 -31.62
C ASP A 416 17.29 -2.96 -31.98
N LEU A 417 17.24 -2.07 -30.98
CA LEU A 417 17.20 -0.63 -31.20
C LEU A 417 18.58 -0.06 -31.52
N HIS A 418 18.64 0.86 -32.48
CA HIS A 418 19.88 1.54 -32.89
C HIS A 418 19.80 3.07 -32.76
N TRP A 419 20.96 3.72 -32.74
CA TRP A 419 21.14 5.18 -32.71
C TRP A 419 21.51 5.78 -34.08
N GLN A 420 21.34 5.01 -35.16
CA GLN A 420 21.76 5.39 -36.52
C GLN A 420 20.73 6.24 -37.30
N ASP A 421 19.53 6.44 -36.74
CA ASP A 421 18.50 7.25 -37.38
C ASP A 421 18.99 8.70 -37.55
N ARG A 422 18.93 9.23 -38.78
CA ARG A 422 19.45 10.56 -39.13
C ARG A 422 18.74 11.67 -38.37
N HIS A 423 17.43 11.56 -38.16
CA HIS A 423 16.64 12.55 -37.43
C HIS A 423 16.95 12.48 -35.93
N LEU A 424 17.07 11.27 -35.36
CA LEU A 424 17.48 11.09 -33.97
C LEU A 424 18.88 11.68 -33.70
N GLN A 425 19.84 11.41 -34.60
CA GLN A 425 21.18 11.99 -34.51
C GLN A 425 21.15 13.51 -34.61
N HIS A 426 20.27 14.06 -35.45
CA HIS A 426 20.09 15.51 -35.56
C HIS A 426 19.57 16.13 -34.27
N ILE A 427 18.54 15.53 -33.65
CA ILE A 427 17.98 15.94 -32.35
C ILE A 427 19.06 15.94 -31.26
N ILE A 428 19.90 14.91 -31.24
CA ILE A 428 20.92 14.74 -30.21
C ILE A 428 22.10 15.70 -30.42
N ALA A 429 22.51 15.96 -31.67
CA ALA A 429 23.75 16.65 -31.98
C ALA A 429 23.67 18.19 -32.02
N SER A 430 22.51 18.79 -32.35
CA SER A 430 22.42 20.24 -32.62
C SER A 430 21.45 20.98 -31.69
N ASP A 431 21.85 22.17 -31.25
CA ASP A 431 20.97 23.14 -30.57
C ASP A 431 20.18 24.03 -31.55
N LEU A 432 20.54 24.00 -32.84
CA LEU A 432 20.00 24.90 -33.88
C LEU A 432 19.16 24.10 -34.88
N TYR A 433 17.85 24.11 -34.69
CA TYR A 433 16.87 23.51 -35.61
C TYR A 433 16.41 24.48 -36.72
N ALA A 434 16.62 25.79 -36.53
CA ALA A 434 16.02 26.84 -37.35
C ALA A 434 16.57 26.99 -38.78
N ASN A 435 17.68 26.33 -39.15
CA ASN A 435 18.38 26.60 -40.42
C ASN A 435 18.11 25.59 -41.55
N TYR A 436 17.31 24.55 -41.35
CA TYR A 436 17.09 23.51 -42.37
C TYR A 436 15.69 23.53 -43.03
N CYS A 437 14.76 24.38 -42.59
CA CYS A 437 13.39 24.45 -43.11
C CYS A 437 13.24 24.96 -44.56
N TYR A 438 14.29 24.95 -45.40
CA TYR A 438 14.22 25.49 -46.76
C TYR A 438 14.33 24.47 -47.90
N HIS A 439 14.58 23.18 -47.65
CA HIS A 439 14.67 22.20 -48.75
C HIS A 439 14.24 20.78 -48.35
N ASP A 440 12.93 20.50 -48.24
CA ASP A 440 12.25 19.42 -48.99
C ASP A 440 10.79 19.25 -48.53
N ASN A 441 9.85 19.13 -49.47
CA ASN A 441 8.41 19.01 -49.21
C ASN A 441 7.97 17.67 -48.56
N GLN A 442 8.91 16.80 -48.14
CA GLN A 442 8.64 15.53 -47.44
C GLN A 442 8.85 15.59 -45.91
N GLU A 443 9.51 16.64 -45.37
CA GLU A 443 9.92 16.70 -43.95
C GLU A 443 8.84 17.24 -42.98
N GLY A 444 7.65 17.61 -43.45
CA GLY A 444 6.57 18.21 -42.63
C GLY A 444 5.98 17.31 -41.52
N SER A 445 6.37 16.04 -41.44
CA SER A 445 5.95 15.12 -40.37
C SER A 445 6.89 15.16 -39.15
N LEU A 446 8.17 15.48 -39.34
CA LEU A 446 9.22 15.37 -38.32
C LEU A 446 9.34 16.61 -37.42
N PHE A 447 8.73 17.72 -37.82
CA PHE A 447 8.70 18.96 -37.06
C PHE A 447 7.25 19.39 -36.76
N ASP A 448 7.05 20.16 -35.70
CA ASP A 448 5.78 20.81 -35.39
C ASP A 448 5.56 22.08 -36.24
N THR A 449 4.40 22.72 -36.10
CA THR A 449 4.07 23.97 -36.83
C THR A 449 4.96 25.15 -36.47
N ARG A 450 5.73 25.06 -35.37
CA ARG A 450 6.67 26.08 -34.90
C ARG A 450 8.12 25.75 -35.32
N GLY A 451 8.35 24.64 -36.02
CA GLY A 451 9.67 24.18 -36.45
C GLY A 451 10.44 23.39 -35.37
N TRP A 452 9.79 22.96 -34.29
CA TRP A 452 10.41 22.13 -33.25
C TRP A 452 10.43 20.66 -33.63
N PRO A 453 11.50 19.92 -33.29
CA PRO A 453 11.60 18.50 -33.62
C PRO A 453 10.55 17.66 -32.89
N LEU A 454 10.08 16.62 -33.56
CA LEU A 454 9.20 15.59 -33.05
C LEU A 454 9.88 14.22 -33.18
N TRP A 455 9.73 13.38 -32.16
CA TRP A 455 10.21 12.00 -32.18
C TRP A 455 9.02 11.03 -32.09
N HIS A 456 8.76 10.27 -33.16
CA HIS A 456 7.58 9.40 -33.32
C HIS A 456 7.88 7.92 -33.02
N GLU A 457 8.48 7.65 -31.87
CA GLU A 457 8.71 6.29 -31.36
C GLU A 457 7.68 5.98 -30.25
N HIS A 458 7.53 4.70 -29.91
CA HIS A 458 6.72 4.29 -28.77
C HIS A 458 7.19 5.02 -27.49
N VAL A 459 6.28 5.69 -26.78
CA VAL A 459 6.61 6.65 -25.70
C VAL A 459 7.52 6.05 -24.62
N PRO A 460 7.20 4.89 -24.00
CA PRO A 460 8.12 4.21 -23.10
C PRO A 460 9.52 3.93 -23.66
N THR A 461 9.61 3.54 -24.92
CA THR A 461 10.88 3.26 -25.59
C THR A 461 11.70 4.52 -25.81
N ALA A 462 11.05 5.61 -26.25
CA ALA A 462 11.68 6.91 -26.40
C ALA A 462 12.19 7.47 -25.06
N CYS A 463 11.39 7.34 -23.99
CA CYS A 463 11.82 7.74 -22.65
C CYS A 463 12.97 6.87 -22.12
N ALA A 464 13.01 5.58 -22.44
CA ALA A 464 14.16 4.73 -22.08
C ALA A 464 15.46 5.17 -22.78
N ARG A 465 15.39 5.71 -24.01
CA ARG A 465 16.54 6.36 -24.67
C ARG A 465 16.98 7.63 -23.95
N VAL A 466 16.03 8.42 -23.46
CA VAL A 466 16.32 9.61 -22.63
C VAL A 466 17.02 9.19 -21.33
N ASP A 467 16.50 8.18 -20.62
CA ASP A 467 17.12 7.67 -19.39
C ASP A 467 18.51 7.08 -19.65
N ALA A 468 18.69 6.34 -20.75
CA ALA A 468 20.00 5.83 -21.14
C ALA A 468 21.00 6.97 -21.39
N LEU A 469 20.64 8.00 -22.15
CA LEU A 469 21.51 9.17 -22.38
C LEU A 469 21.88 9.85 -21.06
N ARG A 470 20.90 10.07 -20.18
CA ARG A 470 21.12 10.67 -18.85
C ARG A 470 22.05 9.82 -18.00
N SER A 471 21.78 8.51 -17.92
CA SER A 471 22.54 7.52 -17.16
C SER A 471 23.96 7.31 -17.67
N HIS A 472 24.24 7.58 -18.96
CA HIS A 472 25.60 7.51 -19.55
C HIS A 472 26.33 8.86 -19.60
N GLY A 473 25.83 9.87 -18.90
CA GLY A 473 26.49 11.18 -18.77
C GLY A 473 26.33 12.08 -20.01
N TYR A 474 25.19 12.01 -20.69
CA TYR A 474 24.80 12.89 -21.80
C TYR A 474 23.53 13.69 -21.46
N PRO A 475 23.54 14.54 -20.41
CA PRO A 475 22.33 15.21 -19.92
C PRO A 475 21.74 16.22 -20.92
N ARG A 476 22.57 16.85 -21.76
CA ARG A 476 22.08 17.84 -22.76
C ARG A 476 21.38 17.16 -23.92
N GLU A 477 21.95 16.06 -24.38
CA GLU A 477 21.40 15.17 -25.41
C GLU A 477 20.08 14.56 -24.94
N ALA A 478 20.05 14.07 -23.68
CA ALA A 478 18.83 13.58 -23.04
C ALA A 478 17.74 14.66 -22.99
N LEU A 479 18.10 15.88 -22.60
CA LEU A 479 17.17 17.02 -22.56
C LEU A 479 16.58 17.35 -23.93
N ARG A 480 17.40 17.40 -25.00
CA ARG A 480 16.92 17.64 -26.37
C ARG A 480 15.93 16.56 -26.83
N LEU A 481 16.27 15.29 -26.58
CA LEU A 481 15.38 14.19 -26.91
C LEU A 481 14.09 14.22 -26.08
N ALA A 482 14.18 14.55 -24.79
CA ALA A 482 13.02 14.70 -23.92
C ALA A 482 12.05 15.78 -24.44
N ILE A 483 12.56 16.94 -24.85
CA ILE A 483 11.75 18.02 -25.43
C ILE A 483 11.07 17.56 -26.74
N ALA A 484 11.79 16.85 -27.61
CA ALA A 484 11.21 16.29 -28.84
C ALA A 484 10.09 15.28 -28.56
N VAL A 485 10.24 14.42 -27.54
CA VAL A 485 9.21 13.49 -27.09
C VAL A 485 8.00 14.25 -26.52
N VAL A 486 8.20 15.27 -25.69
CA VAL A 486 7.12 16.10 -25.13
C VAL A 486 6.35 16.83 -26.23
N ASN A 487 7.03 17.34 -27.26
CA ASN A 487 6.36 17.95 -28.41
C ASN A 487 5.54 16.92 -29.20
N THR A 488 6.01 15.68 -29.33
CA THR A 488 5.20 14.59 -29.90
C THR A 488 3.96 14.32 -29.07
N LEU A 489 4.08 14.26 -27.73
CA LEU A 489 2.94 14.06 -26.83
C LEU A 489 1.90 15.18 -26.96
N ARG A 490 2.34 16.45 -27.00
CA ARG A 490 1.47 17.61 -27.24
C ARG A 490 0.74 17.49 -28.58
N ARG A 491 1.46 17.13 -29.66
CA ARG A 491 0.85 16.94 -31.00
C ARG A 491 -0.12 15.76 -31.03
N GLN A 492 0.18 14.67 -30.32
CA GLN A 492 -0.69 13.50 -30.20
C GLN A 492 -1.99 13.86 -29.47
N GLN A 493 -1.90 14.55 -28.32
CA GLN A 493 -3.06 15.01 -27.55
C GLN A 493 -3.97 15.91 -28.41
N GLN A 494 -3.38 16.86 -29.14
CA GLN A 494 -4.12 17.76 -30.04
C GLN A 494 -4.83 16.99 -31.18
N ARG A 495 -4.14 16.05 -31.84
CA ARG A 495 -4.71 15.21 -32.91
C ARG A 495 -5.86 14.34 -32.39
N GLN A 496 -5.72 13.76 -31.21
CA GLN A 496 -6.76 12.96 -30.56
C GLN A 496 -8.01 13.80 -30.25
N LEU A 497 -7.83 15.02 -29.73
CA LEU A 497 -8.93 15.95 -29.48
C LEU A 497 -9.66 16.32 -30.77
N GLU A 498 -8.93 16.67 -31.83
CA GLU A 498 -9.54 16.99 -33.13
C GLU A 498 -10.30 15.81 -33.73
N HIS A 499 -9.73 14.61 -33.62
CA HIS A 499 -10.37 13.38 -34.07
C HIS A 499 -11.68 13.12 -33.31
N PHE A 500 -11.67 13.28 -31.99
CA PHE A 500 -12.88 13.14 -31.18
C PHE A 500 -13.91 14.22 -31.49
N ARG A 501 -13.52 15.48 -31.65
CA ARG A 501 -14.45 16.58 -32.00
C ARG A 501 -15.20 16.31 -33.31
N ARG A 502 -14.57 15.66 -34.30
CA ARG A 502 -15.23 15.25 -35.56
C ARG A 502 -16.27 14.13 -35.37
N HIS A 503 -16.01 13.18 -34.47
CA HIS A 503 -16.84 11.98 -34.25
C HIS A 503 -17.70 12.01 -32.98
N LYS A 504 -17.69 13.13 -32.23
CA LYS A 504 -18.33 13.29 -30.91
C LYS A 504 -19.79 12.86 -30.90
N LYS A 505 -20.58 13.26 -31.92
CA LYS A 505 -22.02 12.97 -32.00
C LYS A 505 -22.31 11.46 -32.08
N GLU A 506 -21.51 10.73 -32.83
CA GLU A 506 -21.69 9.27 -33.02
C GLU A 506 -21.32 8.50 -31.75
N LEU A 507 -20.19 8.85 -31.13
CA LEU A 507 -19.72 8.19 -29.91
C LEU A 507 -20.64 8.45 -28.71
N LEU A 508 -21.16 9.67 -28.58
CA LEU A 508 -22.13 10.00 -27.52
C LEU A 508 -23.46 9.25 -27.69
N HIS A 509 -23.89 9.00 -28.93
CA HIS A 509 -25.09 8.22 -29.19
C HIS A 509 -24.93 6.74 -28.78
N LYS A 510 -23.74 6.16 -28.95
CA LYS A 510 -23.45 4.77 -28.56
C LYS A 510 -23.27 4.58 -27.05
N GLY A 511 -22.91 5.63 -26.32
CA GLY A 511 -22.75 5.63 -24.85
C GLY A 511 -21.56 4.79 -24.32
N HIS A 512 -20.88 4.04 -25.18
CA HIS A 512 -19.74 3.18 -24.83
C HIS A 512 -18.65 3.27 -25.89
N THR A 513 -17.40 3.00 -25.52
CA THR A 513 -16.24 3.04 -26.42
C THR A 513 -15.39 1.77 -26.29
N SER A 514 -14.87 1.28 -27.41
CA SER A 514 -13.82 0.24 -27.46
C SER A 514 -12.42 0.83 -27.57
N ILE A 515 -12.30 2.15 -27.75
CA ILE A 515 -11.01 2.85 -27.79
C ILE A 515 -10.44 2.83 -26.38
N THR A 516 -9.29 2.17 -26.21
CA THR A 516 -8.59 2.10 -24.94
C THR A 516 -7.09 1.91 -25.14
N ASN A 517 -6.27 2.48 -24.26
CA ASN A 517 -4.84 2.16 -24.21
C ASN A 517 -4.60 0.93 -23.32
N MET A 518 -3.97 -0.09 -23.90
CA MET A 518 -3.61 -1.32 -23.18
C MET A 518 -2.40 -1.15 -22.26
N GLU A 519 -1.54 -0.17 -22.56
CA GLU A 519 -0.35 0.14 -21.78
C GLU A 519 -0.49 1.54 -21.18
N GLY A 520 -0.42 1.60 -19.85
CA GLY A 520 -0.41 2.84 -19.09
C GLY A 520 0.99 3.41 -18.97
N TRP A 521 1.15 4.73 -19.07
CA TRP A 521 2.44 5.39 -18.84
C TRP A 521 2.79 5.51 -17.34
N VAL A 522 1.79 5.70 -16.48
CA VAL A 522 1.96 5.71 -15.01
C VAL A 522 1.89 4.29 -14.48
N GLY A 523 2.89 3.88 -13.68
CA GLY A 523 3.07 2.48 -13.23
C GLY A 523 3.83 1.59 -14.21
N HIS A 524 4.20 2.12 -15.38
CA HIS A 524 5.01 1.40 -16.37
C HIS A 524 6.41 1.06 -15.82
N PRO A 525 6.98 -0.13 -16.09
CA PRO A 525 8.31 -0.50 -15.61
C PRO A 525 9.47 0.41 -16.05
N LEU A 526 9.37 1.05 -17.20
CA LEU A 526 10.34 2.04 -17.70
C LEU A 526 10.09 3.48 -17.21
N ASP A 527 9.05 3.70 -16.38
CA ASP A 527 8.66 5.02 -15.84
C ASP A 527 8.84 6.22 -16.81
N PRO A 528 8.12 6.23 -17.95
CA PRO A 528 8.34 7.22 -18.99
C PRO A 528 8.07 8.66 -18.54
N ILE A 529 7.01 8.86 -17.75
CA ILE A 529 6.60 10.19 -17.30
C ILE A 529 7.52 10.69 -16.19
N GLY A 530 7.87 9.84 -15.22
CA GLY A 530 8.85 10.21 -14.19
C GLY A 530 10.22 10.51 -14.80
N THR A 531 10.66 9.74 -15.81
CA THR A 531 11.91 10.00 -16.54
C THR A 531 11.93 11.36 -17.23
N LEU A 532 10.86 11.73 -17.95
CA LEU A 532 10.76 13.03 -18.61
C LEU A 532 10.71 14.16 -17.58
N PHE A 533 9.91 13.99 -16.51
CA PHE A 533 9.76 14.96 -15.44
C PHE A 533 11.11 15.27 -14.78
N SER A 534 11.83 14.25 -14.30
CA SER A 534 13.15 14.40 -13.68
C SER A 534 14.18 15.02 -14.63
N THR A 535 14.22 14.60 -15.90
CA THR A 535 15.18 15.15 -16.89
C THR A 535 14.98 16.66 -17.11
N LEU A 536 13.72 17.10 -17.14
CA LEU A 536 13.36 18.51 -17.34
C LEU A 536 13.60 19.36 -16.08
N THR A 537 13.30 18.83 -14.89
CA THR A 537 13.49 19.57 -13.61
C THR A 537 14.95 19.68 -13.19
N GLU A 538 15.74 18.60 -13.33
CA GLU A 538 17.19 18.60 -13.02
C GLU A 538 17.96 19.63 -13.86
N SER A 539 17.58 19.77 -15.14
CA SER A 539 18.16 20.74 -16.06
C SER A 539 17.83 22.20 -15.70
N GLY A 540 16.74 22.42 -14.94
CA GLY A 540 16.36 23.72 -14.40
C GLY A 540 17.20 24.15 -13.18
N ARG A 541 17.72 23.19 -12.39
CA ARG A 541 18.55 23.43 -11.19
C ARG A 541 20.04 23.56 -11.49
N GLY A 542 20.52 22.98 -12.59
CA GLY A 542 21.95 22.91 -12.97
C GLY A 542 22.68 24.23 -13.29
N GLY A 543 22.12 25.39 -12.92
CA GLY A 543 22.76 26.69 -13.03
C GLY A 543 23.71 27.03 -11.87
N GLU A 544 23.58 26.38 -10.71
CA GLU A 544 24.27 26.85 -9.47
C GLU A 544 25.23 25.83 -8.82
N GLU A 545 25.06 24.52 -9.01
CA GLU A 545 25.88 23.51 -8.29
C GLU A 545 27.25 23.20 -8.91
N GLY A 546 27.61 23.86 -10.01
CA GLY A 546 28.97 23.81 -10.57
C GLY A 546 29.93 24.87 -10.01
N SER A 547 29.48 25.76 -9.12
CA SER A 547 30.18 27.00 -8.77
C SER A 547 30.62 27.14 -7.31
N ASN A 548 30.74 26.05 -6.54
CA ASN A 548 31.27 26.12 -5.17
C ASN A 548 32.60 25.39 -5.00
N THR A 549 33.61 25.80 -5.80
CA THR A 549 35.03 25.87 -5.42
C THR A 549 35.87 26.46 -6.56
N CYS A 550 35.65 27.73 -6.90
CA CYS A 550 36.69 28.69 -7.31
C CYS A 550 36.03 30.03 -7.62
N LEU A 551 36.54 31.12 -7.05
CA LEU A 551 36.13 32.49 -7.36
C LEU A 551 36.39 32.78 -8.85
N ASP A 552 35.35 33.05 -9.64
CA ASP A 552 35.52 33.56 -11.00
C ASP A 552 34.61 34.77 -11.26
N LEU A 553 35.25 35.94 -11.26
CA LEU A 553 34.69 37.24 -11.62
C LEU A 553 34.59 37.37 -13.15
N SER A 554 33.45 37.00 -13.75
CA SER A 554 33.06 37.54 -15.07
C SER A 554 31.60 37.25 -15.40
N GLY A 555 30.72 38.24 -15.16
CA GLY A 555 29.33 38.19 -15.58
C GLY A 555 29.21 38.40 -17.10
N LYS A 556 28.91 37.34 -17.86
CA LYS A 556 28.35 37.40 -19.25
C LYS A 556 28.07 36.01 -19.86
N LYS A 557 27.23 35.15 -19.26
CA LYS A 557 26.81 33.86 -19.91
C LYS A 557 25.34 33.41 -19.68
N ARG A 558 24.39 34.32 -19.50
CA ARG A 558 22.95 33.95 -19.33
C ARG A 558 22.11 33.83 -20.62
N LYS A 559 22.69 33.89 -21.84
CA LYS A 559 21.92 34.04 -23.11
C LYS A 559 21.92 32.86 -24.10
N LYS A 560 22.49 31.68 -23.79
CA LYS A 560 22.64 30.59 -24.79
C LYS A 560 21.73 29.36 -24.61
N THR A 561 21.20 29.11 -23.41
CA THR A 561 20.31 27.97 -23.13
C THR A 561 18.82 28.26 -23.37
N ASP A 562 18.45 29.54 -23.48
CA ASP A 562 17.07 30.03 -23.63
C ASP A 562 16.46 29.84 -25.03
N ARG A 563 17.13 29.13 -25.94
CA ARG A 563 16.72 28.99 -27.36
C ARG A 563 16.11 27.64 -27.73
N LEU A 564 15.94 26.72 -26.77
CA LEU A 564 15.27 25.42 -26.95
C LEU A 564 13.80 25.42 -26.49
N LEU A 565 13.33 26.53 -25.94
CA LEU A 565 11.98 26.73 -25.44
C LEU A 565 11.27 27.76 -26.31
N GLY A 566 9.95 27.65 -26.45
CA GLY A 566 9.14 28.72 -27.04
C GLY A 566 9.25 29.99 -26.20
N ASP A 567 8.99 31.16 -26.81
CA ASP A 567 9.05 32.45 -26.11
C ASP A 567 8.13 32.43 -24.86
N GLY A 568 8.74 32.43 -23.67
CA GLY A 568 8.05 32.36 -22.37
C GLY A 568 7.76 30.97 -21.79
N GLU A 569 8.20 29.86 -22.40
CA GLU A 569 8.08 28.50 -21.82
C GLU A 569 9.30 28.18 -20.91
N SER A 570 9.10 27.57 -19.73
CA SER A 570 10.18 27.10 -18.84
C SER A 570 10.32 25.57 -18.84
N TYR A 571 11.47 25.02 -18.48
CA TYR A 571 11.63 23.55 -18.39
C TYR A 571 10.71 22.93 -17.32
N VAL A 572 10.50 23.64 -16.21
CA VAL A 572 9.55 23.23 -15.15
C VAL A 572 8.12 23.22 -15.70
N ALA A 573 7.73 24.22 -16.49
CA ALA A 573 6.42 24.25 -17.16
C ALA A 573 6.21 23.05 -18.09
N LEU A 574 7.24 22.66 -18.87
CA LEU A 574 7.19 21.44 -19.69
C LEU A 574 7.08 20.17 -18.85
N ALA A 575 7.82 20.09 -17.74
CA ALA A 575 7.78 18.95 -16.83
C ALA A 575 6.38 18.76 -16.24
N VAL A 576 5.80 19.85 -15.71
CA VAL A 576 4.43 19.88 -15.18
C VAL A 576 3.42 19.50 -16.25
N GLU A 577 3.46 20.12 -17.45
CA GLU A 577 2.51 19.78 -18.52
C GLU A 577 2.60 18.30 -18.91
N THR A 578 3.81 17.75 -19.01
CA THR A 578 4.04 16.33 -19.34
C THR A 578 3.49 15.40 -18.27
N ALA A 579 3.69 15.74 -16.98
CA ALA A 579 3.13 14.97 -15.88
C ALA A 579 1.59 14.99 -15.89
N LEU A 580 0.97 16.14 -16.17
CA LEU A 580 -0.50 16.27 -16.28
C LEU A 580 -1.06 15.44 -17.46
N ILE A 581 -0.38 15.46 -18.61
CA ILE A 581 -0.73 14.62 -19.77
C ILE A 581 -0.61 13.13 -19.39
N GLY A 582 0.47 12.76 -18.69
CA GLY A 582 0.75 11.41 -18.25
C GLY A 582 -0.28 10.84 -17.29
N LEU A 583 -0.56 11.59 -16.23
CA LEU A 583 -1.55 11.24 -15.19
C LEU A 583 -2.97 11.17 -15.78
N GLY A 584 -3.30 12.05 -16.72
CA GLY A 584 -4.62 12.11 -17.35
C GLY A 584 -4.88 11.12 -18.49
N GLN A 585 -3.91 10.28 -18.84
CA GLN A 585 -4.02 9.28 -19.90
C GLN A 585 -5.11 8.25 -19.55
N GLN A 586 -6.07 8.04 -20.46
CA GLN A 586 -6.98 6.90 -20.36
C GLN A 586 -6.19 5.59 -20.53
N ARG A 587 -6.34 4.64 -19.61
CA ARG A 587 -5.67 3.33 -19.66
C ARG A 587 -6.51 2.26 -18.98
N VAL A 588 -6.39 1.01 -19.42
CA VAL A 588 -6.99 -0.15 -18.73
C VAL A 588 -6.24 -0.42 -17.42
N MET A 589 -6.97 -0.86 -16.39
CA MET A 589 -6.35 -1.38 -15.15
C MET A 589 -5.47 -2.60 -15.47
N PRO A 590 -4.18 -2.62 -15.09
CA PRO A 590 -3.33 -3.77 -15.38
C PRO A 590 -3.76 -5.02 -14.61
N ASP A 591 -3.35 -6.17 -15.14
CA ASP A 591 -3.63 -7.47 -14.54
C ASP A 591 -2.69 -7.75 -13.36
N GLY A 592 -3.25 -8.27 -12.27
CA GLY A 592 -2.49 -8.69 -11.09
C GLY A 592 -2.35 -7.63 -10.00
N LEU A 593 -2.31 -8.07 -8.74
CA LEU A 593 -2.27 -7.20 -7.56
C LEU A 593 -1.08 -6.23 -7.60
N TYR A 594 0.12 -6.75 -7.86
CA TYR A 594 1.35 -5.94 -7.85
C TYR A 594 1.33 -4.82 -8.89
N ALA A 595 0.91 -5.11 -10.13
CA ALA A 595 0.84 -4.10 -11.17
C ALA A 595 -0.19 -3.01 -10.83
N GLN A 596 -1.33 -3.37 -10.23
CA GLN A 596 -2.34 -2.41 -9.78
C GLN A 596 -1.83 -1.52 -8.63
N GLU A 597 -1.15 -2.10 -7.64
CA GLU A 597 -0.53 -1.36 -6.53
C GLU A 597 0.61 -0.45 -7.02
N LYS A 598 1.41 -0.94 -7.98
CA LYS A 598 2.48 -0.15 -8.62
C LYS A 598 1.92 1.07 -9.35
N VAL A 599 0.79 0.94 -10.05
CA VAL A 599 0.11 2.10 -10.67
C VAL A 599 -0.29 3.12 -9.61
N CYS A 600 -0.94 2.69 -8.51
CA CYS A 600 -1.38 3.59 -7.45
C CYS A 600 -0.18 4.31 -6.80
N ARG A 601 0.87 3.56 -6.45
CA ARG A 601 2.09 4.11 -5.83
C ARG A 601 2.81 5.08 -6.76
N ASN A 602 2.99 4.74 -8.04
CA ASN A 602 3.68 5.64 -8.98
C ASN A 602 2.85 6.89 -9.28
N GLU A 603 1.52 6.80 -9.28
CA GLU A 603 0.63 7.96 -9.33
C GLU A 603 0.86 8.87 -8.12
N GLU A 604 0.83 8.33 -6.90
CA GLU A 604 1.07 9.08 -5.66
C GLU A 604 2.47 9.73 -5.62
N GLN A 605 3.51 9.00 -6.03
CA GLN A 605 4.88 9.53 -6.10
C GLN A 605 5.02 10.69 -7.09
N LEU A 606 4.41 10.58 -8.27
CA LEU A 606 4.44 11.67 -9.25
C LEU A 606 3.64 12.88 -8.78
N LEU A 607 2.52 12.67 -8.08
CA LEU A 607 1.74 13.75 -7.47
C LEU A 607 2.49 14.43 -6.33
N ALA A 608 3.25 13.69 -5.51
CA ALA A 608 4.10 14.26 -4.47
C ALA A 608 5.16 15.20 -5.08
N LYS A 609 5.86 14.75 -6.13
CA LYS A 609 6.81 15.59 -6.88
C LYS A 609 6.17 16.84 -7.49
N LEU A 610 4.91 16.76 -7.92
CA LEU A 610 4.16 17.92 -8.42
C LEU A 610 3.72 18.88 -7.30
N GLN A 611 3.52 18.40 -6.07
CA GLN A 611 3.20 19.25 -4.92
C GLN A 611 4.39 20.08 -4.43
N GLU A 612 5.61 19.61 -4.68
CA GLU A 612 6.85 20.36 -4.39
C GLU A 612 7.07 21.56 -5.32
N VAL A 613 6.37 21.61 -6.46
CA VAL A 613 6.48 22.71 -7.42
C VAL A 613 5.54 23.84 -7.02
N GLU A 614 6.09 25.02 -6.74
CA GLU A 614 5.30 26.23 -6.46
C GLU A 614 4.51 26.68 -7.71
N LEU A 615 3.21 26.90 -7.55
CA LEU A 615 2.32 27.28 -8.64
C LEU A 615 2.36 28.80 -8.91
N ASP A 616 3.05 29.20 -9.98
CA ASP A 616 3.01 30.57 -10.50
C ASP A 616 1.87 30.79 -11.53
N ASP A 617 1.64 32.03 -11.94
CA ASP A 617 0.60 32.39 -12.92
C ASP A 617 0.76 31.67 -14.28
N SER A 618 1.99 31.30 -14.65
CA SER A 618 2.27 30.60 -15.91
C SER A 618 1.89 29.12 -15.82
N LEU A 619 2.20 28.47 -14.70
CA LEU A 619 1.82 27.11 -14.40
C LEU A 619 0.31 26.99 -14.22
N VAL A 620 -0.34 27.95 -13.55
CA VAL A 620 -1.82 27.99 -13.43
C VAL A 620 -2.48 28.01 -14.81
N LYS A 621 -1.93 28.74 -15.81
CA LYS A 621 -2.43 28.69 -17.19
C LYS A 621 -2.28 27.32 -17.82
N ILE A 622 -1.18 26.61 -17.55
CA ILE A 622 -0.95 25.24 -18.03
C ILE A 622 -1.92 24.26 -17.39
N PHE A 623 -2.14 24.34 -16.07
CA PHE A 623 -3.14 23.54 -15.35
C PHE A 623 -4.53 23.75 -15.92
N ARG A 624 -4.95 25.01 -16.14
CA ARG A 624 -6.25 25.32 -16.75
C ARG A 624 -6.36 24.77 -18.17
N LYS A 625 -5.33 24.98 -19.01
CA LYS A 625 -5.28 24.45 -20.37
C LYS A 625 -5.43 22.93 -20.36
N GLN A 626 -4.61 22.22 -19.59
CA GLN A 626 -4.62 20.77 -19.52
C GLN A 626 -5.92 20.22 -18.93
N ALA A 627 -6.49 20.85 -17.90
CA ALA A 627 -7.79 20.51 -17.36
C ALA A 627 -8.90 20.53 -18.42
N VAL A 628 -8.94 21.57 -19.26
CA VAL A 628 -9.91 21.67 -20.38
C VAL A 628 -9.65 20.56 -21.40
N PHE A 629 -8.39 20.31 -21.78
CA PHE A 629 -8.05 19.20 -22.67
C PHE A 629 -8.55 17.86 -22.13
N LEU A 630 -8.32 17.56 -20.85
CA LEU A 630 -8.73 16.30 -20.23
C LEU A 630 -10.26 16.11 -20.23
N LEU A 631 -11.01 17.19 -20.02
CA LEU A 631 -12.48 17.15 -20.05
C LEU A 631 -13.04 16.95 -21.47
N GLU A 632 -12.38 17.51 -22.49
CA GLU A 632 -12.85 17.53 -23.88
C GLU A 632 -12.29 16.39 -24.75
N ALA A 633 -11.21 15.72 -24.34
CA ALA A 633 -10.49 14.72 -25.14
C ALA A 633 -11.26 13.39 -25.36
N GLY A 634 -12.47 13.24 -24.81
CA GLY A 634 -13.30 12.05 -25.02
C GLY A 634 -12.59 10.75 -24.58
N PRO A 635 -12.62 9.66 -25.36
CA PRO A 635 -12.11 8.35 -24.93
C PRO A 635 -10.60 8.30 -24.70
N TYR A 636 -9.85 9.34 -25.07
CA TYR A 636 -8.40 9.39 -24.94
C TYR A 636 -7.92 9.92 -23.57
N SER A 637 -8.82 10.53 -22.78
CA SER A 637 -8.52 11.01 -21.43
C SER A 637 -9.33 10.25 -20.37
N GLY A 638 -8.70 9.95 -19.22
CA GLY A 638 -9.38 9.35 -18.07
C GLY A 638 -10.53 10.22 -17.52
N LEU A 639 -10.54 11.52 -17.84
CA LEU A 639 -11.59 12.47 -17.46
C LEU A 639 -12.54 12.82 -18.62
N GLY A 640 -12.44 12.13 -19.74
CA GLY A 640 -13.27 12.39 -20.92
C GLY A 640 -14.75 12.11 -20.70
N GLU A 641 -15.60 12.64 -21.58
CA GLU A 641 -17.06 12.44 -21.50
C GLU A 641 -17.45 10.96 -21.58
N ILE A 642 -16.76 10.18 -22.41
CA ILE A 642 -16.92 8.72 -22.54
C ILE A 642 -15.57 8.09 -22.26
N VAL A 643 -15.54 7.04 -21.46
CA VAL A 643 -14.32 6.32 -21.09
C VAL A 643 -14.57 4.81 -21.22
N HIS A 644 -13.52 4.03 -21.51
CA HIS A 644 -13.64 2.58 -21.53
C HIS A 644 -14.06 2.06 -20.15
N ARG A 645 -14.89 1.01 -20.09
CA ARG A 645 -15.49 0.51 -18.84
C ARG A 645 -14.46 0.11 -17.78
N GLU A 646 -13.34 -0.46 -18.23
CA GLU A 646 -12.26 -0.95 -17.36
C GLU A 646 -11.11 0.07 -17.22
N SER A 647 -11.39 1.35 -17.48
CA SER A 647 -10.37 2.40 -17.33
C SER A 647 -10.03 2.63 -15.86
N VAL A 648 -8.74 2.86 -15.58
CA VAL A 648 -8.30 3.28 -14.24
C VAL A 648 -9.02 4.57 -13.84
N PRO A 649 -9.71 4.62 -12.69
CA PRO A 649 -10.38 5.83 -12.20
C PRO A 649 -9.36 6.88 -11.73
N MET A 650 -9.62 8.15 -12.02
CA MET A 650 -8.68 9.27 -11.79
C MET A 650 -8.98 10.04 -10.48
N HIS A 651 -9.40 9.36 -9.41
CA HIS A 651 -9.85 10.06 -8.19
C HIS A 651 -8.73 10.84 -7.49
N THR A 652 -7.55 10.21 -7.31
CA THR A 652 -6.40 10.82 -6.65
C THR A 652 -5.86 12.00 -7.46
N PHE A 653 -5.64 11.81 -8.76
CA PHE A 653 -5.24 12.89 -9.67
C PHE A 653 -6.28 14.03 -9.75
N ALA A 654 -7.57 13.72 -9.85
CA ALA A 654 -8.61 14.75 -9.90
C ALA A 654 -8.71 15.55 -8.60
N ARG A 655 -8.47 14.94 -7.45
CA ARG A 655 -8.38 15.65 -6.17
C ARG A 655 -7.20 16.63 -6.15
N TYR A 656 -6.04 16.21 -6.65
CA TYR A 656 -4.88 17.11 -6.78
C TYR A 656 -5.19 18.29 -7.71
N LEU A 657 -5.79 18.03 -8.89
CA LEU A 657 -6.23 19.09 -9.80
C LEU A 657 -7.27 20.02 -9.16
N PHE A 658 -8.24 19.46 -8.42
CA PHE A 658 -9.26 20.21 -7.71
C PHE A 658 -8.63 21.19 -6.71
N THR A 659 -7.78 20.70 -5.80
CA THR A 659 -7.13 21.54 -4.78
C THR A 659 -6.22 22.60 -5.40
N SER A 660 -5.50 22.26 -6.48
CA SER A 660 -4.58 23.19 -7.17
C SER A 660 -5.32 24.31 -7.93
N LEU A 661 -6.46 23.96 -8.57
CA LEU A 661 -7.24 24.92 -9.38
C LEU A 661 -8.28 25.69 -8.57
N LEU A 662 -8.74 25.20 -7.41
CA LEU A 662 -9.82 25.81 -6.64
C LEU A 662 -9.60 27.30 -6.31
N PRO A 663 -8.40 27.77 -5.89
CA PRO A 663 -8.17 29.20 -5.63
C PRO A 663 -8.22 30.08 -6.88
N HIS A 664 -8.06 29.49 -8.07
CA HIS A 664 -7.83 30.20 -9.32
C HIS A 664 -9.05 30.12 -10.27
N ASP A 665 -9.70 28.97 -10.38
CA ASP A 665 -10.86 28.71 -11.23
C ASP A 665 -11.72 27.60 -10.60
N ALA A 666 -12.60 28.02 -9.68
CA ALA A 666 -13.47 27.10 -8.96
C ALA A 666 -14.43 26.34 -9.89
N GLU A 667 -14.94 26.97 -10.94
CA GLU A 667 -15.90 26.34 -11.86
C GLU A 667 -15.25 25.18 -12.63
N LEU A 668 -14.03 25.39 -13.13
CA LEU A 668 -13.27 24.34 -13.80
C LEU A 668 -12.89 23.22 -12.82
N ALA A 669 -12.47 23.57 -11.60
CA ALA A 669 -12.13 22.60 -10.56
C ALA A 669 -13.33 21.66 -10.25
N TYR A 670 -14.52 22.21 -10.01
CA TYR A 670 -15.72 21.40 -9.76
C TYR A 670 -16.10 20.53 -10.96
N LYS A 671 -15.97 21.03 -12.20
CA LYS A 671 -16.23 20.22 -13.41
C LYS A 671 -15.33 19.00 -13.50
N ILE A 672 -14.03 19.15 -13.20
CA ILE A 672 -13.07 18.04 -13.17
C ILE A 672 -13.45 17.03 -12.08
N ALA A 673 -13.66 17.51 -10.86
CA ALA A 673 -13.92 16.65 -9.71
C ALA A 673 -15.23 15.86 -9.89
N LEU A 674 -16.32 16.53 -10.32
CA LEU A 674 -17.60 15.89 -10.62
C LEU A 674 -17.48 14.84 -11.74
N ARG A 675 -16.66 15.11 -12.76
CA ARG A 675 -16.41 14.16 -13.86
C ARG A 675 -15.61 12.93 -13.40
N ALA A 676 -14.66 13.13 -12.49
CA ALA A 676 -13.82 12.08 -11.93
C ALA A 676 -14.55 11.19 -10.91
N MET A 677 -15.67 11.64 -10.34
CA MET A 677 -16.48 10.85 -9.40
C MET A 677 -17.02 9.55 -10.00
N ARG A 678 -17.13 9.46 -11.33
CA ARG A 678 -17.66 8.27 -12.01
C ARG A 678 -16.75 7.05 -11.79
N LEU A 679 -17.36 5.88 -11.63
CA LEU A 679 -16.67 4.60 -11.52
C LEU A 679 -17.23 3.62 -12.56
N PRO A 680 -16.84 3.76 -13.85
CA PRO A 680 -17.49 3.08 -14.98
C PRO A 680 -17.58 1.55 -14.86
N VAL A 681 -16.67 0.92 -14.11
CA VAL A 681 -16.67 -0.53 -13.90
C VAL A 681 -17.95 -1.02 -13.19
N LEU A 682 -18.49 -0.21 -12.26
CA LEU A 682 -19.69 -0.50 -11.47
C LEU A 682 -20.99 0.01 -12.12
N GLU A 683 -20.90 0.78 -13.22
CA GLU A 683 -22.08 1.25 -13.93
C GLU A 683 -22.80 0.06 -14.59
N SER A 684 -24.04 -0.20 -14.15
CA SER A 684 -24.90 -1.22 -14.75
C SER A 684 -25.28 -0.80 -16.17
N THR A 685 -25.10 -1.70 -17.14
CA THR A 685 -25.57 -1.52 -18.53
C THR A 685 -27.09 -1.65 -18.59
N ALA A 686 -27.80 -0.73 -17.94
CA ALA A 686 -29.26 -0.67 -17.94
C ALA A 686 -29.69 0.71 -18.41
N SER A 687 -29.57 0.96 -19.72
CA SER A 687 -30.26 2.05 -20.40
C SER A 687 -31.28 1.48 -21.39
N SER A 688 -32.49 1.23 -20.91
CA SER A 688 -33.70 1.30 -21.73
C SER A 688 -34.84 1.76 -20.83
N GLY A 689 -35.41 2.91 -21.16
CA GLY A 689 -36.29 3.67 -20.29
C GLY A 689 -37.55 2.90 -19.87
N ASP A 690 -37.75 2.80 -18.55
CA ASP A 690 -39.08 2.78 -17.96
C ASP A 690 -38.98 3.24 -16.51
N LEU A 691 -39.32 4.51 -16.25
CA LEU A 691 -39.19 5.21 -14.96
C LEU A 691 -40.31 4.86 -13.95
N SER A 692 -40.96 3.70 -14.09
CA SER A 692 -42.21 3.39 -13.37
C SER A 692 -42.14 2.23 -12.37
N ARG A 693 -40.95 1.72 -12.00
CA ARG A 693 -40.84 0.68 -10.94
C ARG A 693 -39.73 0.95 -9.91
N PRO A 694 -39.99 0.77 -8.60
CA PRO A 694 -38.98 0.93 -7.55
C PRO A 694 -37.85 -0.10 -7.73
N HIS A 695 -36.61 0.37 -7.67
CA HIS A 695 -35.40 -0.44 -7.79
C HIS A 695 -35.26 -1.42 -6.61
N HIS A 696 -35.74 -2.65 -6.78
CA HIS A 696 -35.40 -3.80 -5.94
C HIS A 696 -34.98 -4.98 -6.82
N ILE A 697 -33.75 -4.96 -7.37
CA ILE A 697 -33.07 -6.18 -7.81
C ILE A 697 -31.57 -6.04 -7.52
N VAL A 698 -31.13 -6.68 -6.43
CA VAL A 698 -29.74 -7.13 -6.27
C VAL A 698 -29.55 -8.25 -7.29
N SER A 699 -29.01 -7.94 -8.46
CA SER A 699 -28.65 -8.96 -9.46
C SER A 699 -27.26 -9.48 -9.13
N VAL A 700 -27.25 -10.60 -8.41
CA VAL A 700 -26.09 -11.46 -8.23
C VAL A 700 -25.74 -12.07 -9.59
N VAL A 701 -24.83 -11.45 -10.33
CA VAL A 701 -24.10 -12.08 -11.45
C VAL A 701 -22.61 -12.13 -11.05
N PRO A 702 -22.13 -13.21 -10.41
CA PRO A 702 -20.79 -13.22 -9.81
C PRO A 702 -19.62 -13.37 -10.81
N ASN A 703 -19.84 -13.44 -12.12
CA ASN A 703 -18.83 -13.96 -13.06
C ASN A 703 -18.39 -13.02 -14.21
N ARG A 704 -18.53 -11.69 -14.11
CA ARG A 704 -18.02 -10.75 -15.14
C ARG A 704 -17.44 -9.43 -14.63
N TYR A 705 -17.04 -9.33 -13.36
CA TYR A 705 -16.29 -8.16 -12.91
C TYR A 705 -14.78 -8.43 -13.06
N PRO A 706 -14.01 -7.54 -13.70
CA PRO A 706 -12.56 -7.67 -13.74
C PRO A 706 -12.02 -7.68 -12.29
N ARG A 707 -11.01 -8.51 -12.03
CA ARG A 707 -10.42 -8.67 -10.69
C ARG A 707 -9.58 -7.44 -10.34
N TRP A 708 -10.23 -6.41 -9.81
CA TRP A 708 -9.60 -5.20 -9.30
C TRP A 708 -9.31 -5.37 -7.82
N PHE A 709 -8.09 -5.78 -7.48
CA PHE A 709 -7.68 -6.01 -6.10
C PHE A 709 -7.57 -4.70 -5.31
N THR A 710 -7.26 -3.59 -5.99
CA THR A 710 -7.16 -2.25 -5.40
C THR A 710 -8.51 -1.51 -5.32
N LEU A 711 -9.65 -2.17 -5.61
CA LEU A 711 -10.96 -1.52 -5.63
C LEU A 711 -11.29 -0.81 -4.31
N SER A 712 -10.98 -1.42 -3.16
CA SER A 712 -11.22 -0.78 -1.85
C SER A 712 -10.40 0.50 -1.67
N HIS A 713 -9.17 0.55 -2.18
CA HIS A 713 -8.35 1.76 -2.16
C HIS A 713 -8.97 2.83 -3.07
N ILE A 714 -9.38 2.45 -4.29
CA ILE A 714 -10.04 3.35 -5.26
C ILE A 714 -11.33 3.95 -4.69
N GLU A 715 -12.19 3.15 -4.06
CA GLU A 715 -13.41 3.63 -3.39
C GLU A 715 -13.10 4.60 -2.24
N SER A 716 -12.00 4.36 -1.50
CA SER A 716 -11.54 5.30 -0.48
C SER A 716 -11.10 6.64 -1.10
N GLN A 717 -10.35 6.61 -2.21
CA GLN A 717 -9.94 7.83 -2.93
C GLN A 717 -11.15 8.58 -3.53
N GLN A 718 -12.16 7.87 -4.01
CA GLN A 718 -13.43 8.44 -4.46
C GLN A 718 -14.16 9.16 -3.31
N CYS A 719 -14.20 8.53 -2.12
CA CYS A 719 -14.75 9.10 -0.91
C CYS A 719 -13.98 10.37 -0.48
N GLU A 720 -12.65 10.36 -0.53
CA GLU A 720 -11.84 11.52 -0.17
C GLU A 720 -11.99 12.70 -1.15
N LEU A 721 -12.15 12.42 -2.45
CA LEU A 721 -12.49 13.44 -3.45
C LEU A 721 -13.86 14.08 -3.15
N ALA A 722 -14.87 13.29 -2.83
CA ALA A 722 -16.18 13.81 -2.46
C ALA A 722 -16.14 14.67 -1.18
N SER A 723 -15.38 14.25 -0.17
CA SER A 723 -15.21 14.99 1.09
C SER A 723 -14.51 16.34 0.88
N THR A 724 -13.49 16.38 0.02
CA THR A 724 -12.80 17.63 -0.36
C THR A 724 -13.74 18.58 -1.13
N MET A 725 -14.57 18.07 -2.03
CA MET A 725 -15.59 18.86 -2.73
C MET A 725 -16.65 19.45 -1.78
N LEU A 726 -17.14 18.66 -0.81
CA LEU A 726 -18.12 19.10 0.20
C LEU A 726 -17.54 20.20 1.09
N THR A 727 -16.28 20.03 1.52
CA THR A 727 -15.57 21.02 2.35
C THR A 727 -15.44 22.35 1.61
N ALA A 728 -15.04 22.31 0.34
CA ALA A 728 -14.89 23.50 -0.50
C ALA A 728 -16.22 24.17 -0.89
N ALA A 729 -17.32 23.42 -0.89
CA ALA A 729 -18.65 23.93 -1.26
C ALA A 729 -19.37 24.59 -0.07
N LYS A 730 -18.75 24.63 1.12
CA LYS A 730 -19.33 25.27 2.31
C LYS A 730 -19.74 26.71 2.00
N GLY A 731 -21.00 27.05 2.27
CA GLY A 731 -21.59 28.36 1.97
C GLY A 731 -22.13 28.56 0.54
N ASP A 732 -21.99 27.59 -0.38
CA ASP A 732 -22.58 27.65 -1.73
C ASP A 732 -23.62 26.54 -1.93
N SER A 733 -24.91 26.90 -1.81
CA SER A 733 -26.01 25.95 -1.87
C SER A 733 -26.11 25.21 -3.22
N ARG A 734 -25.83 25.88 -4.33
CA ARG A 734 -25.94 25.27 -5.67
C ARG A 734 -24.85 24.23 -5.89
N ARG A 735 -23.63 24.53 -5.45
CA ARG A 735 -22.52 23.57 -5.53
C ARG A 735 -22.77 22.38 -4.62
N LEU A 736 -23.28 22.61 -3.41
CA LEU A 736 -23.63 21.53 -2.48
C LEU A 736 -24.69 20.58 -3.06
N GLU A 737 -25.74 21.10 -3.69
CA GLU A 737 -26.75 20.29 -4.38
C GLU A 737 -26.13 19.44 -5.51
N THR A 738 -25.30 20.07 -6.35
CA THR A 738 -24.63 19.37 -7.47
C THR A 738 -23.69 18.26 -6.98
N VAL A 739 -22.95 18.52 -5.89
CA VAL A 739 -22.06 17.55 -5.25
C VAL A 739 -22.86 16.39 -4.65
N LEU A 740 -23.97 16.69 -3.97
CA LEU A 740 -24.87 15.69 -3.39
C LEU A 740 -25.43 14.75 -4.46
N GLU A 741 -25.95 15.29 -5.57
CA GLU A 741 -26.45 14.50 -6.70
C GLU A 741 -25.37 13.58 -7.27
N SER A 742 -24.14 14.08 -7.39
CA SER A 742 -23.00 13.30 -7.88
C SER A 742 -22.60 12.17 -6.92
N ILE A 743 -22.59 12.43 -5.61
CA ILE A 743 -22.33 11.40 -4.58
C ILE A 743 -23.40 10.31 -4.63
N GLN A 744 -24.69 10.70 -4.67
CA GLN A 744 -25.82 9.78 -4.71
C GLN A 744 -25.78 8.87 -5.93
N LYS A 745 -25.31 9.39 -7.08
CA LYS A 745 -25.21 8.65 -8.33
C LYS A 745 -24.01 7.71 -8.40
N ASN A 746 -22.84 8.15 -7.96
CA ASN A 746 -21.57 7.47 -8.27
C ASN A 746 -20.96 6.67 -7.10
N ILE A 747 -21.31 6.97 -5.85
CA ILE A 747 -20.81 6.22 -4.68
C ILE A 747 -21.85 5.18 -4.28
N HIS A 748 -21.45 3.91 -4.28
CA HIS A 748 -22.37 2.79 -3.99
C HIS A 748 -22.15 2.16 -2.61
N SER A 749 -20.98 2.39 -2.00
CA SER A 749 -20.65 1.82 -0.70
C SER A 749 -21.35 2.56 0.44
N SER A 750 -22.24 1.87 1.16
CA SER A 750 -22.98 2.45 2.30
C SER A 750 -22.07 2.96 3.43
N SER A 751 -20.90 2.36 3.64
CA SER A 751 -19.92 2.82 4.63
C SER A 751 -19.25 4.13 4.22
N HIS A 752 -18.91 4.30 2.94
CA HIS A 752 -18.35 5.54 2.41
C HIS A 752 -19.37 6.68 2.37
N ILE A 753 -20.62 6.41 2.00
CA ILE A 753 -21.69 7.42 2.07
C ILE A 753 -21.91 7.85 3.53
N PHE A 754 -21.92 6.91 4.47
CA PHE A 754 -22.06 7.24 5.89
C PHE A 754 -20.88 8.07 6.42
N LYS A 755 -19.64 7.74 6.03
CA LYS A 755 -18.45 8.55 6.35
C LYS A 755 -18.60 9.99 5.82
N LEU A 756 -19.05 10.16 4.57
CA LEU A 756 -19.29 11.47 3.98
C LEU A 756 -20.38 12.26 4.71
N ALA A 757 -21.47 11.59 5.11
CA ALA A 757 -22.51 12.20 5.93
C ALA A 757 -21.95 12.71 7.26
N GLN A 758 -21.10 11.92 7.92
CA GLN A 758 -20.43 12.30 9.16
C GLN A 758 -19.43 13.46 8.97
N ASP A 759 -18.65 13.44 7.90
CA ASP A 759 -17.69 14.50 7.62
C ASP A 759 -18.40 15.83 7.29
N ALA A 760 -19.46 15.80 6.48
CA ALA A 760 -20.31 16.97 6.23
C ALA A 760 -20.93 17.53 7.53
N PHE A 761 -21.41 16.67 8.43
CA PHE A 761 -21.94 17.08 9.73
C PHE A 761 -20.88 17.77 10.59
N LYS A 762 -19.68 17.20 10.68
CA LYS A 762 -18.57 17.78 11.44
C LYS A 762 -18.20 19.17 10.90
N ILE A 763 -18.09 19.31 9.57
CA ILE A 763 -17.75 20.59 8.91
C ILE A 763 -18.85 21.65 9.17
N ALA A 764 -20.11 21.21 9.22
CA ALA A 764 -21.25 22.09 9.46
C ALA A 764 -21.36 22.55 10.93
N THR A 765 -20.81 21.79 11.88
CA THR A 765 -20.94 22.02 13.34
C THR A 765 -19.66 22.52 14.02
N LEU A 766 -18.65 22.95 13.25
CA LEU A 766 -17.39 23.48 13.77
C LEU A 766 -17.61 24.64 14.76
N MET A 767 -16.96 24.55 15.93
CA MET A 767 -17.26 25.31 17.16
C MET A 767 -17.13 26.83 17.04
N ASP A 768 -16.41 27.34 16.02
CA ASP A 768 -16.12 28.77 15.86
C ASP A 768 -17.13 29.52 14.97
N SER A 769 -18.17 28.85 14.44
CA SER A 769 -19.17 29.46 13.54
C SER A 769 -20.59 28.95 13.78
N LEU A 770 -21.61 29.75 13.43
CA LEU A 770 -23.00 29.29 13.40
C LEU A 770 -23.13 28.05 12.49
N PRO A 771 -23.98 27.07 12.84
CA PRO A 771 -24.11 25.85 12.03
C PRO A 771 -24.57 26.16 10.60
N ASP A 772 -23.88 25.58 9.61
CA ASP A 772 -24.29 25.70 8.22
C ASP A 772 -25.48 24.76 7.96
N ILE A 773 -26.68 25.32 8.02
CA ILE A 773 -27.95 24.59 7.82
C ILE A 773 -28.00 23.91 6.45
N THR A 774 -27.39 24.50 5.41
CA THR A 774 -27.40 23.89 4.06
C THR A 774 -26.55 22.62 4.02
N LEU A 775 -25.39 22.64 4.66
CA LEU A 775 -24.52 21.48 4.77
C LEU A 775 -25.08 20.41 5.71
N LEU A 776 -25.76 20.81 6.79
CA LEU A 776 -26.52 19.88 7.65
C LEU A 776 -27.63 19.16 6.88
N LYS A 777 -28.34 19.85 5.98
CA LYS A 777 -29.34 19.22 5.10
C LYS A 777 -28.70 18.20 4.16
N VAL A 778 -27.56 18.52 3.56
CA VAL A 778 -26.79 17.57 2.72
C VAL A 778 -26.36 16.34 3.53
N SER A 779 -25.86 16.55 4.75
CA SER A 779 -25.49 15.47 5.67
C SER A 779 -26.69 14.57 6.00
N LEU A 780 -27.85 15.17 6.28
CA LEU A 780 -29.09 14.44 6.53
C LEU A 780 -29.51 13.61 5.31
N GLU A 781 -29.52 14.20 4.11
CA GLU A 781 -29.88 13.49 2.86
C GLU A 781 -28.98 12.29 2.58
N LEU A 782 -27.66 12.44 2.75
CA LEU A 782 -26.72 11.31 2.65
C LEU A 782 -27.01 10.23 3.70
N GLY A 783 -27.29 10.64 4.94
CA GLY A 783 -27.69 9.72 6.01
C GLY A 783 -29.00 8.96 5.70
N LEU A 784 -29.98 9.64 5.11
CA LEU A 784 -31.24 9.03 4.67
C LEU A 784 -31.01 8.01 3.55
N GLN A 785 -30.12 8.29 2.60
CA GLN A 785 -29.73 7.33 1.57
C GLN A 785 -29.11 6.06 2.19
N VAL A 786 -28.23 6.20 3.18
CA VAL A 786 -27.64 5.05 3.91
C VAL A 786 -28.74 4.23 4.59
N MET A 787 -29.75 4.87 5.19
CA MET A 787 -30.86 4.15 5.82
C MET A 787 -31.66 3.32 4.82
N ARG A 788 -31.92 3.86 3.62
CA ARG A 788 -32.61 3.16 2.53
C ARG A 788 -31.79 1.96 2.03
N ILE A 789 -30.48 2.14 1.81
CA ILE A 789 -29.59 1.06 1.34
C ILE A 789 -29.49 -0.06 2.39
N THR A 790 -29.37 0.32 3.68
CA THR A 790 -29.11 -0.65 4.75
C THR A 790 -30.37 -1.31 5.31
N LEU A 791 -31.58 -0.94 4.86
CA LEU A 791 -32.84 -1.47 5.41
C LEU A 791 -33.01 -2.97 5.13
N SER A 792 -32.56 -3.43 3.95
CA SER A 792 -32.66 -4.84 3.53
C SER A 792 -31.38 -5.65 3.75
N THR A 793 -30.26 -5.00 4.10
CA THR A 793 -28.96 -5.66 4.28
C THR A 793 -28.57 -5.74 5.74
N LEU A 794 -28.10 -6.91 6.19
CA LEU A 794 -27.57 -7.08 7.55
C LEU A 794 -26.31 -6.22 7.75
N ASN A 795 -26.44 -5.13 8.51
CA ASN A 795 -25.31 -4.28 8.90
C ASN A 795 -25.26 -4.18 10.43
N TRP A 796 -24.17 -4.69 11.01
CA TRP A 796 -23.99 -4.74 12.46
C TRP A 796 -23.93 -3.34 13.12
N ARG A 797 -23.54 -2.30 12.36
CA ARG A 797 -23.51 -0.89 12.81
C ARG A 797 -24.83 -0.14 12.61
N ARG A 798 -25.86 -0.75 12.04
CA ARG A 798 -27.09 -0.05 11.65
C ARG A 798 -27.74 0.73 12.81
N ARG A 799 -27.80 0.15 14.01
CA ARG A 799 -28.35 0.83 15.19
C ARG A 799 -27.59 2.11 15.56
N GLU A 800 -26.28 2.15 15.38
CA GLU A 800 -25.46 3.36 15.60
C GLU A 800 -25.74 4.41 14.53
N MET A 801 -25.86 3.98 13.26
CA MET A 801 -26.20 4.86 12.14
C MET A 801 -27.59 5.51 12.33
N VAL A 802 -28.58 4.76 12.82
CA VAL A 802 -29.92 5.29 13.15
C VAL A 802 -29.83 6.36 14.25
N ARG A 803 -29.11 6.09 15.34
CA ARG A 803 -28.93 7.08 16.43
C ARG A 803 -28.24 8.34 15.95
N TRP A 804 -27.22 8.18 15.11
CA TRP A 804 -26.51 9.30 14.50
C TRP A 804 -27.42 10.11 13.58
N LEU A 805 -28.25 9.46 12.75
CA LEU A 805 -29.20 10.14 11.86
C LEU A 805 -30.20 10.99 12.64
N VAL A 806 -30.76 10.46 13.75
CA VAL A 806 -31.68 11.22 14.60
C VAL A 806 -30.99 12.43 15.23
N THR A 807 -29.71 12.28 15.62
CA THR A 807 -28.90 13.40 16.11
C THR A 807 -28.74 14.46 15.02
N CYS A 808 -28.39 14.06 13.79
CA CYS A 808 -28.29 14.96 12.65
C CYS A 808 -29.60 15.69 12.35
N ALA A 809 -30.73 14.98 12.34
CA ALA A 809 -32.05 15.57 12.13
C ALA A 809 -32.44 16.56 13.25
N THR A 810 -31.98 16.31 14.48
CA THR A 810 -32.17 17.24 15.61
C THR A 810 -31.42 18.55 15.38
N GLU A 811 -30.20 18.52 14.84
CA GLU A 811 -29.45 19.75 14.52
C GLU A 811 -30.03 20.49 13.29
N VAL A 812 -30.67 19.79 12.35
CA VAL A 812 -31.35 20.42 11.20
C VAL A 812 -32.63 21.15 11.62
N GLY A 813 -33.42 20.55 12.53
CA GLY A 813 -34.60 21.17 13.12
C GLY A 813 -35.86 20.30 13.14
N VAL A 814 -36.94 20.87 13.69
CA VAL A 814 -38.23 20.19 13.96
C VAL A 814 -38.83 19.54 12.72
N TYR A 815 -38.82 20.23 11.57
CA TYR A 815 -39.38 19.71 10.33
C TYR A 815 -38.67 18.46 9.82
N ALA A 816 -37.34 18.36 10.03
CA ALA A 816 -36.58 17.18 9.65
C ALA A 816 -36.98 15.96 10.50
N LEU A 817 -37.14 16.15 11.82
CA LEU A 817 -37.60 15.11 12.72
C LEU A 817 -39.01 14.62 12.36
N ASP A 818 -39.93 15.54 12.06
CA ASP A 818 -41.28 15.18 11.64
C ASP A 818 -41.26 14.42 10.30
N SER A 819 -40.48 14.88 9.32
CA SER A 819 -40.35 14.22 8.02
C SER A 819 -39.81 12.79 8.11
N ILE A 820 -38.80 12.53 8.93
CA ILE A 820 -38.27 11.16 9.09
C ILE A 820 -39.26 10.24 9.83
N MET A 821 -40.07 10.79 10.74
CA MET A 821 -41.12 10.04 11.43
C MET A 821 -42.27 9.71 10.48
N GLN A 822 -42.68 10.62 9.59
CA GLN A 822 -43.72 10.35 8.59
C GLN A 822 -43.26 9.32 7.54
N SER A 823 -41.97 9.35 7.16
CA SER A 823 -41.40 8.47 6.12
C SER A 823 -40.76 7.18 6.67
N TRP A 824 -41.02 6.84 7.94
CA TRP A 824 -40.32 5.79 8.67
C TRP A 824 -40.31 4.43 7.98
N PHE A 825 -41.38 4.08 7.26
CA PHE A 825 -41.55 2.77 6.62
C PHE A 825 -40.52 2.49 5.51
N THR A 826 -39.88 3.53 4.98
CA THR A 826 -38.80 3.42 3.98
C THR A 826 -37.39 3.50 4.56
N LEU A 827 -37.27 3.87 5.85
CA LEU A 827 -36.00 4.24 6.48
C LEU A 827 -35.61 3.28 7.61
N PHE A 828 -36.59 2.86 8.42
CA PHE A 828 -36.38 2.16 9.68
C PHE A 828 -37.18 0.86 9.76
N THR A 829 -36.65 -0.10 10.50
CA THR A 829 -37.47 -1.22 10.97
C THR A 829 -38.45 -0.73 12.05
N PRO A 830 -39.60 -1.40 12.27
CA PRO A 830 -40.57 -1.00 13.29
C PRO A 830 -39.95 -0.84 14.70
N THR A 831 -38.99 -1.71 15.04
CA THR A 831 -38.29 -1.69 16.32
C THR A 831 -37.32 -0.51 16.42
N GLU A 832 -36.58 -0.18 15.36
CA GLU A 832 -35.71 1.01 15.32
C GLU A 832 -36.52 2.31 15.43
N ALA A 833 -37.63 2.40 14.69
CA ALA A 833 -38.51 3.57 14.70
C ALA A 833 -39.12 3.83 16.08
N THR A 834 -39.59 2.79 16.77
CA THR A 834 -40.18 2.92 18.11
C THR A 834 -39.14 3.12 19.20
N SER A 835 -38.14 2.23 19.28
CA SER A 835 -37.22 2.21 20.43
C SER A 835 -36.15 3.29 20.38
N ILE A 836 -35.74 3.73 19.17
CA ILE A 836 -34.68 4.72 18.98
C ILE A 836 -35.28 6.07 18.57
N VAL A 837 -35.98 6.13 17.44
CA VAL A 837 -36.42 7.42 16.85
C VAL A 837 -37.46 8.10 17.75
N ALA A 838 -38.59 7.46 18.01
CA ALA A 838 -39.67 8.04 18.81
C ALA A 838 -39.22 8.34 20.26
N THR A 839 -38.50 7.43 20.90
CA THR A 839 -37.95 7.64 22.26
C THR A 839 -37.01 8.85 22.32
N THR A 840 -36.15 9.04 21.33
CA THR A 840 -35.19 10.15 21.31
C THR A 840 -35.91 11.48 21.05
N VAL A 841 -36.86 11.52 20.11
CA VAL A 841 -37.66 12.72 19.82
C VAL A 841 -38.44 13.18 21.06
N MET A 842 -39.00 12.25 21.83
CA MET A 842 -39.76 12.53 23.05
C MET A 842 -38.90 12.82 24.30
N SER A 843 -37.56 12.80 24.18
CA SER A 843 -36.66 13.00 25.31
C SER A 843 -36.51 14.47 25.71
N ASN A 844 -36.29 14.73 27.01
CA ASN A 844 -36.02 16.09 27.52
C ASN A 844 -34.77 16.72 26.89
N SER A 845 -33.77 15.92 26.50
CA SER A 845 -32.58 16.41 25.82
C SER A 845 -32.89 17.05 24.47
N THR A 846 -33.83 16.50 23.70
CA THR A 846 -34.22 17.01 22.38
C THR A 846 -34.99 18.33 22.52
N ILE A 847 -35.86 18.43 23.53
CA ILE A 847 -36.61 19.66 23.83
C ILE A 847 -35.65 20.82 24.15
N VAL A 848 -34.65 20.57 24.99
CA VAL A 848 -33.67 21.58 25.38
C VAL A 848 -32.80 22.01 24.20
N ARG A 849 -32.33 21.06 23.36
CA ARG A 849 -31.49 21.39 22.20
C ARG A 849 -32.21 22.19 21.13
N LEU A 850 -33.47 21.89 20.86
CA LEU A 850 -34.25 22.55 19.82
C LEU A 850 -34.96 23.84 20.28
N HIS A 851 -34.90 24.17 21.58
CA HIS A 851 -35.62 25.30 22.16
C HIS A 851 -37.12 25.31 21.78
N LEU A 852 -37.76 24.15 21.87
CA LEU A 852 -39.15 23.99 21.43
C LEU A 852 -40.12 24.79 22.29
N ASP A 853 -41.08 25.43 21.63
CA ASP A 853 -42.27 25.94 22.31
C ASP A 853 -43.24 24.79 22.66
N CYS A 854 -44.21 25.07 23.55
CA CYS A 854 -45.17 24.05 24.00
C CYS A 854 -46.02 23.47 22.84
N HIS A 855 -46.23 24.24 21.76
CA HIS A 855 -47.05 23.81 20.64
C HIS A 855 -46.28 22.85 19.72
N GLN A 856 -45.04 23.18 19.37
CA GLN A 856 -44.11 22.35 18.61
C GLN A 856 -43.78 21.05 19.35
N GLN A 857 -43.64 21.12 20.67
CA GLN A 857 -43.45 19.94 21.51
C GLN A 857 -44.64 18.97 21.41
N GLU A 858 -45.88 19.47 21.50
CA GLU A 858 -47.07 18.62 21.41
C GLU A 858 -47.26 18.03 20.01
N ASN A 859 -46.96 18.81 18.96
CA ASN A 859 -47.01 18.32 17.57
C ASN A 859 -46.01 17.18 17.33
N LEU A 860 -44.76 17.33 17.77
CA LEU A 860 -43.75 16.26 17.67
C LEU A 860 -44.13 15.03 18.50
N ALA A 861 -44.66 15.23 19.72
CA ALA A 861 -45.14 14.14 20.56
C ALA A 861 -46.30 13.39 19.90
N SER A 862 -47.22 14.10 19.24
CA SER A 862 -48.31 13.52 18.46
C SER A 862 -47.79 12.65 17.32
N SER A 863 -46.87 13.16 16.49
CA SER A 863 -46.23 12.40 15.41
C SER A 863 -45.50 11.16 15.92
N ALA A 864 -44.78 11.27 17.04
CA ALA A 864 -44.07 10.14 17.66
C ALA A 864 -45.03 9.06 18.19
N ARG A 865 -46.18 9.45 18.77
CA ARG A 865 -47.24 8.52 19.19
C ARG A 865 -47.86 7.81 17.99
N THR A 866 -48.23 8.55 16.94
CA THR A 866 -48.76 7.97 15.70
C THR A 866 -47.79 6.97 15.07
N LEU A 867 -46.50 7.33 14.98
CA LEU A 867 -45.43 6.44 14.53
C LEU A 867 -45.39 5.15 15.36
N ALA A 868 -45.43 5.28 16.69
CA ALA A 868 -45.33 4.13 17.59
C ALA A 868 -46.53 3.18 17.46
N LEU A 869 -47.74 3.72 17.30
CA LEU A 869 -48.95 2.93 17.05
C LEU A 869 -48.87 2.18 15.72
N GLN A 870 -48.44 2.84 14.63
CA GLN A 870 -48.27 2.20 13.32
C GLN A 870 -47.22 1.07 13.37
N CYS A 871 -46.12 1.27 14.09
CA CYS A 871 -45.11 0.23 14.29
C CYS A 871 -45.65 -0.96 15.11
N ALA A 872 -46.42 -0.69 16.17
CA ALA A 872 -47.07 -1.71 16.97
C ALA A 872 -48.12 -2.51 16.18
N MET A 873 -48.83 -1.89 15.23
CA MET A 873 -49.74 -2.63 14.33
C MET A 873 -48.98 -3.59 13.40
N LYS A 874 -47.79 -3.20 12.92
CA LYS A 874 -47.01 -3.98 11.95
C LYS A 874 -46.19 -5.10 12.60
N ASP A 875 -45.60 -4.84 13.77
CA ASP A 875 -44.86 -5.81 14.56
C ASP A 875 -45.21 -5.68 16.06
N PRO A 876 -46.40 -6.18 16.47
CA PRO A 876 -46.86 -6.06 17.84
C PRO A 876 -45.90 -6.68 18.85
N GLN A 877 -45.27 -7.80 18.48
CA GLN A 877 -44.41 -8.61 19.34
C GLN A 877 -43.25 -7.80 19.93
N ASN A 878 -42.62 -6.95 19.11
CA ASN A 878 -41.42 -6.22 19.54
C ASN A 878 -41.70 -4.73 19.85
N CYS A 879 -42.78 -4.15 19.32
CA CYS A 879 -43.02 -2.70 19.39
C CYS A 879 -44.06 -2.28 20.43
N ALA A 880 -44.94 -3.19 20.87
CA ALA A 880 -46.11 -2.78 21.64
C ALA A 880 -45.79 -2.20 23.03
N LEU A 881 -44.81 -2.75 23.74
CA LEU A 881 -44.38 -2.20 25.04
C LEU A 881 -43.84 -0.76 24.90
N SER A 882 -43.04 -0.51 23.87
CA SER A 882 -42.53 0.83 23.56
C SER A 882 -43.66 1.78 23.19
N ALA A 883 -44.62 1.35 22.37
CA ALA A 883 -45.78 2.15 22.01
C ALA A 883 -46.63 2.54 23.23
N LEU A 884 -46.90 1.59 24.13
CA LEU A 884 -47.61 1.85 25.39
C LEU A 884 -46.87 2.86 26.28
N THR A 885 -45.54 2.77 26.34
CA THR A 885 -44.72 3.69 27.14
C THR A 885 -44.72 5.11 26.56
N LEU A 886 -44.64 5.24 25.23
CA LEU A 886 -44.64 6.54 24.55
C LEU A 886 -46.03 7.21 24.61
N CYS A 887 -47.11 6.42 24.65
CA CYS A 887 -48.48 6.94 24.67
C CYS A 887 -49.03 7.19 26.08
N GLU A 888 -48.27 6.92 27.16
CA GLU A 888 -48.77 6.95 28.55
C GLU A 888 -49.46 8.27 28.95
N LYS A 889 -49.01 9.40 28.38
CA LYS A 889 -49.56 10.74 28.68
C LYS A 889 -50.83 11.09 27.90
N ASP A 890 -51.17 10.34 26.85
CA ASP A 890 -52.36 10.56 26.03
C ASP A 890 -53.31 9.36 26.12
N HIS A 891 -54.46 9.57 26.75
CA HIS A 891 -55.44 8.53 27.01
C HIS A 891 -55.90 7.83 25.72
N ILE A 892 -56.13 8.57 24.63
CA ILE A 892 -56.68 7.99 23.39
C ILE A 892 -55.64 7.09 22.71
N ALA A 893 -54.41 7.59 22.56
CA ALA A 893 -53.31 6.80 22.00
C ALA A 893 -52.98 5.58 22.88
N PHE A 894 -53.02 5.73 24.21
CA PHE A 894 -52.77 4.61 25.14
C PHE A 894 -53.81 3.50 25.01
N GLU A 895 -55.11 3.84 24.94
CA GLU A 895 -56.16 2.84 24.70
C GLU A 895 -55.97 2.14 23.35
N THR A 896 -55.61 2.89 22.32
CA THR A 896 -55.37 2.33 20.98
C THR A 896 -54.19 1.34 21.00
N ALA A 897 -53.08 1.71 21.65
CA ALA A 897 -51.93 0.83 21.84
C ALA A 897 -52.30 -0.44 22.63
N TYR A 898 -53.11 -0.30 23.68
CA TYR A 898 -53.59 -1.44 24.47
C TYR A 898 -54.49 -2.37 23.63
N GLN A 899 -55.35 -1.82 22.79
CA GLN A 899 -56.21 -2.61 21.90
C GLN A 899 -55.38 -3.37 20.86
N ILE A 900 -54.34 -2.77 20.29
CA ILE A 900 -53.40 -3.45 19.38
C ILE A 900 -52.77 -4.67 20.06
N VAL A 901 -52.38 -4.56 21.35
CA VAL A 901 -51.86 -5.71 22.11
C VAL A 901 -52.90 -6.81 22.25
N LEU A 902 -54.15 -6.46 22.58
CA LEU A 902 -55.24 -7.44 22.73
C LEU A 902 -55.53 -8.17 21.41
N ASP A 903 -55.56 -7.45 20.30
CA ASP A 903 -55.81 -8.03 18.97
C ASP A 903 -54.64 -8.94 18.56
N ALA A 904 -53.40 -8.50 18.81
CA ALA A 904 -52.21 -9.29 18.52
C ALA A 904 -52.06 -10.51 19.44
N ALA A 905 -52.54 -10.42 20.68
CA ALA A 905 -52.64 -11.55 21.59
C ALA A 905 -53.55 -12.64 21.03
N ALA A 906 -54.59 -12.30 20.25
CA ALA A 906 -55.45 -13.29 19.60
C ALA A 906 -54.80 -13.95 18.36
N THR A 907 -53.89 -13.25 17.67
CA THR A 907 -53.28 -13.70 16.41
C THR A 907 -51.91 -14.37 16.56
N GLY A 908 -51.43 -14.58 17.78
CA GLY A 908 -50.23 -15.40 18.05
C GLY A 908 -49.02 -14.69 18.67
N MET A 909 -49.20 -13.55 19.36
CA MET A 909 -48.13 -12.95 20.19
C MET A 909 -47.58 -13.96 21.21
N SER A 910 -46.27 -13.94 21.46
CA SER A 910 -45.65 -14.86 22.41
C SER A 910 -46.11 -14.59 23.85
N TYR A 911 -46.31 -15.66 24.61
CA TYR A 911 -46.68 -15.54 26.02
C TYR A 911 -45.65 -14.73 26.84
N THR A 912 -44.35 -14.81 26.50
CA THR A 912 -43.29 -14.06 27.18
C THR A 912 -43.44 -12.54 27.04
N GLN A 913 -43.80 -12.06 25.84
CA GLN A 913 -44.04 -10.64 25.63
C GLN A 913 -45.34 -10.18 26.28
N LEU A 914 -46.40 -11.00 26.21
CA LEU A 914 -47.67 -10.70 26.88
C LEU A 914 -47.50 -10.58 28.39
N PHE A 915 -46.73 -11.46 29.05
CA PHE A 915 -46.44 -11.33 30.48
C PHE A 915 -45.62 -10.08 30.81
N THR A 916 -44.67 -9.72 29.95
CA THR A 916 -43.86 -8.50 30.12
C THR A 916 -44.74 -7.25 30.06
N ILE A 917 -45.64 -7.18 29.07
CA ILE A 917 -46.60 -6.06 28.93
C ILE A 917 -47.62 -6.06 30.08
N ALA A 918 -48.10 -7.23 30.51
CA ALA A 918 -49.03 -7.35 31.63
C ALA A 918 -48.40 -6.84 32.95
N ARG A 919 -47.13 -7.18 33.23
CA ARG A 919 -46.40 -6.61 34.38
C ARG A 919 -46.23 -5.11 34.28
N TYR A 920 -45.93 -4.60 33.09
CA TYR A 920 -45.87 -3.15 32.87
C TYR A 920 -47.22 -2.49 33.21
N MET A 921 -48.35 -3.06 32.78
CA MET A 921 -49.69 -2.56 33.10
C MET A 921 -49.99 -2.55 34.61
N GLU A 922 -49.59 -3.59 35.33
CA GLU A 922 -49.76 -3.66 36.78
C GLU A 922 -48.93 -2.57 37.49
N HIS A 923 -47.66 -2.42 37.13
CA HIS A 923 -46.77 -1.40 37.69
C HIS A 923 -47.26 0.04 37.45
N ARG A 924 -48.00 0.28 36.35
CA ARG A 924 -48.61 1.58 36.04
C ARG A 924 -49.98 1.79 36.69
N GLY A 925 -50.47 0.84 37.49
CA GLY A 925 -51.72 0.98 38.24
C GLY A 925 -52.97 0.50 37.51
N TYR A 926 -52.84 -0.33 36.47
CA TYR A 926 -53.97 -0.89 35.70
C TYR A 926 -54.11 -2.42 35.90
N PRO A 927 -54.43 -2.90 37.11
CA PRO A 927 -54.35 -4.33 37.43
C PRO A 927 -55.40 -5.17 36.68
N MET A 928 -56.60 -4.63 36.40
CA MET A 928 -57.61 -5.34 35.59
C MET A 928 -57.18 -5.53 34.13
N ARG A 929 -56.43 -4.58 33.57
CA ARG A 929 -55.89 -4.67 32.20
C ARG A 929 -54.72 -5.65 32.12
N ALA A 930 -53.87 -5.63 33.15
CA ALA A 930 -52.80 -6.61 33.34
C ALA A 930 -53.36 -8.04 33.41
N TYR A 931 -54.43 -8.23 34.19
CA TYR A 931 -55.09 -9.53 34.32
C TYR A 931 -55.63 -10.07 32.99
N LYS A 932 -56.27 -9.21 32.18
CA LYS A 932 -56.76 -9.59 30.84
C LYS A 932 -55.62 -10.02 29.90
N LEU A 933 -54.45 -9.39 29.98
CA LEU A 933 -53.28 -9.81 29.19
C LEU A 933 -52.64 -11.09 29.74
N ALA A 934 -52.55 -11.21 31.06
CA ALA A 934 -52.00 -12.40 31.71
C ALA A 934 -52.84 -13.65 31.42
N THR A 935 -54.18 -13.55 31.42
CA THR A 935 -55.08 -14.65 31.04
C THR A 935 -54.88 -15.10 29.60
N LEU A 936 -54.70 -14.17 28.66
CA LEU A 936 -54.38 -14.48 27.26
C LEU A 936 -52.99 -15.13 27.13
N ALA A 937 -51.98 -14.63 27.86
CA ALA A 937 -50.65 -15.23 27.90
C ALA A 937 -50.69 -16.69 28.43
N MET A 938 -51.47 -16.92 29.48
CA MET A 938 -51.70 -18.26 30.07
C MET A 938 -52.35 -19.21 29.08
N ALA A 939 -53.24 -18.74 28.20
CA ALA A 939 -53.86 -19.57 27.17
C ALA A 939 -52.85 -20.04 26.10
N HIS A 940 -51.77 -19.28 25.88
CA HIS A 940 -50.72 -19.57 24.91
C HIS A 940 -49.52 -20.34 25.50
N LEU A 941 -49.47 -20.47 26.83
CA LEU A 941 -48.42 -21.18 27.55
C LEU A 941 -48.68 -22.69 27.60
N ASN A 942 -47.63 -23.49 27.44
CA ASN A 942 -47.67 -24.94 27.65
C ASN A 942 -46.39 -25.43 28.35
N LEU A 943 -46.46 -25.64 29.65
CA LEU A 943 -45.41 -26.22 30.49
C LEU A 943 -45.61 -27.73 30.60
N SER A 944 -44.66 -28.48 30.05
CA SER A 944 -44.65 -29.95 30.08
C SER A 944 -44.25 -30.49 31.46
N TYR A 945 -44.39 -31.81 31.66
CA TYR A 945 -44.23 -32.48 32.95
C TYR A 945 -42.81 -32.41 33.56
N ASN A 946 -41.77 -32.19 32.74
CA ASN A 946 -40.35 -32.18 33.16
C ASN A 946 -39.70 -30.77 33.18
N GLN A 947 -40.49 -29.69 33.21
CA GLN A 947 -40.01 -28.31 33.12
C GLN A 947 -40.19 -27.56 34.45
N ASP A 948 -39.60 -28.06 35.53
CA ASP A 948 -39.69 -27.49 36.89
C ASP A 948 -38.80 -26.25 37.13
N THR A 949 -37.91 -25.93 36.18
CA THR A 949 -37.00 -24.77 36.19
C THR A 949 -37.29 -23.75 35.08
N HIS A 950 -38.43 -23.88 34.40
CA HIS A 950 -38.76 -23.02 33.26
C HIS A 950 -39.01 -21.56 33.69
N PRO A 951 -38.47 -20.55 32.97
CA PRO A 951 -38.58 -19.13 33.37
C PRO A 951 -40.03 -18.63 33.50
N ALA A 952 -40.93 -19.15 32.67
CA ALA A 952 -42.37 -18.82 32.72
C ALA A 952 -43.07 -19.22 34.03
N ILE A 953 -42.48 -20.08 34.87
CA ILE A 953 -43.08 -20.45 36.17
C ILE A 953 -43.31 -19.21 37.04
N ASN A 954 -42.35 -18.30 37.08
CA ASN A 954 -42.49 -17.04 37.83
C ASN A 954 -43.62 -16.17 37.27
N ASP A 955 -43.84 -16.21 35.97
CA ASP A 955 -44.92 -15.46 35.30
C ASP A 955 -46.30 -16.06 35.63
N VAL A 956 -46.41 -17.39 35.66
CA VAL A 956 -47.63 -18.10 36.08
C VAL A 956 -47.95 -17.82 37.54
N LEU A 957 -46.96 -17.92 38.43
CA LEU A 957 -47.11 -17.66 39.86
C LEU A 957 -47.55 -16.21 40.11
N TRP A 958 -46.94 -15.27 39.39
CA TRP A 958 -47.32 -13.86 39.41
C TRP A 958 -48.76 -13.65 38.90
N ALA A 959 -49.14 -14.26 37.77
CA ALA A 959 -50.49 -14.13 37.22
C ALA A 959 -51.57 -14.67 38.19
N CYS A 960 -51.30 -15.79 38.87
CA CYS A 960 -52.17 -16.33 39.91
C CYS A 960 -52.27 -15.37 41.12
N ALA A 961 -51.15 -14.77 41.54
CA ALA A 961 -51.13 -13.79 42.63
C ALA A 961 -51.92 -12.51 42.28
N LEU A 962 -51.75 -11.98 41.06
CA LEU A 962 -52.52 -10.86 40.53
C LEU A 962 -54.01 -11.19 40.51
N SER A 963 -54.39 -12.36 39.99
CA SER A 963 -55.79 -12.81 39.95
C SER A 963 -56.41 -12.91 41.34
N HIS A 964 -55.64 -13.40 42.31
CA HIS A 964 -56.07 -13.48 43.71
C HIS A 964 -56.23 -12.09 44.35
N SER A 965 -55.39 -11.13 44.00
CA SER A 965 -55.50 -9.74 44.49
C SER A 965 -56.73 -9.00 43.96
N LEU A 966 -57.20 -9.33 42.75
CA LEU A 966 -58.37 -8.72 42.11
C LEU A 966 -59.70 -9.29 42.63
N GLY A 967 -59.72 -10.56 43.06
CA GLY A 967 -60.85 -11.16 43.75
C GLY A 967 -61.09 -12.63 43.39
N LYS A 968 -62.06 -13.23 44.09
CA LYS A 968 -62.36 -14.67 43.96
C LYS A 968 -62.87 -15.07 42.57
N ASN A 969 -63.59 -14.19 41.89
CA ASN A 969 -64.15 -14.45 40.56
C ASN A 969 -63.05 -14.53 39.50
N GLU A 970 -62.08 -13.62 39.55
CA GLU A 970 -60.96 -13.57 38.59
C GLU A 970 -59.99 -14.75 38.80
N LEU A 971 -59.76 -15.15 40.05
CA LEU A 971 -59.02 -16.38 40.35
C LEU A 971 -59.75 -17.63 39.82
N ALA A 972 -61.09 -17.67 39.93
CA ALA A 972 -61.88 -18.79 39.42
C ALA A 972 -61.82 -18.93 37.89
N ALA A 973 -61.69 -17.83 37.16
CA ALA A 973 -61.55 -17.84 35.70
C ALA A 973 -60.14 -18.25 35.22
N VAL A 974 -59.08 -17.96 35.99
CA VAL A 974 -57.68 -18.31 35.63
C VAL A 974 -57.34 -19.78 35.92
N ILE A 975 -57.92 -20.39 36.96
CA ILE A 975 -57.57 -21.75 37.37
C ILE A 975 -57.74 -22.79 36.24
N PRO A 976 -58.83 -22.81 35.45
CA PRO A 976 -58.95 -23.70 34.30
C PRO A 976 -57.84 -23.53 33.26
N LEU A 977 -57.36 -22.30 33.07
CA LEU A 977 -56.25 -22.00 32.15
C LEU A 977 -54.91 -22.52 32.70
N VAL A 978 -54.67 -22.37 34.01
CA VAL A 978 -53.48 -22.92 34.69
C VAL A 978 -53.45 -24.45 34.55
N VAL A 979 -54.57 -25.12 34.82
CA VAL A 979 -54.69 -26.58 34.70
C VAL A 979 -54.42 -27.07 33.28
N LYS A 980 -54.84 -26.30 32.27
CA LYS A 980 -54.60 -26.62 30.86
C LYS A 980 -53.14 -26.37 30.45
N SER A 981 -52.56 -25.27 30.91
CA SER A 981 -51.24 -24.79 30.48
C SER A 981 -50.08 -25.40 31.26
N VAL A 982 -50.29 -25.87 32.49
CA VAL A 982 -49.22 -26.41 33.35
C VAL A 982 -49.47 -27.89 33.64
N LYS A 983 -48.54 -28.74 33.21
CA LYS A 983 -48.58 -30.20 33.45
C LYS A 983 -47.54 -30.65 34.48
N CYS A 984 -46.65 -29.75 34.91
CA CYS A 984 -45.63 -30.05 35.89
C CYS A 984 -46.23 -30.10 37.30
N ALA A 985 -46.17 -31.27 37.94
CA ALA A 985 -46.84 -31.55 39.21
C ALA A 985 -46.35 -30.68 40.38
N THR A 986 -45.04 -30.44 40.46
CA THR A 986 -44.43 -29.61 41.51
C THR A 986 -44.83 -28.14 41.39
N VAL A 987 -44.92 -27.62 40.16
CA VAL A 987 -45.36 -26.24 39.88
C VAL A 987 -46.84 -26.07 40.22
N LEU A 988 -47.71 -27.01 39.82
CA LEU A 988 -49.12 -26.98 40.19
C LEU A 988 -49.33 -27.06 41.71
N SER A 989 -48.54 -27.87 42.42
CA SER A 989 -48.56 -27.97 43.88
C SER A 989 -48.14 -26.67 44.57
N ASP A 990 -47.11 -25.98 44.06
CA ASP A 990 -46.70 -24.67 44.56
C ASP A 990 -47.79 -23.61 44.31
N ILE A 991 -48.37 -23.56 43.10
CA ILE A 991 -49.49 -22.66 42.78
C ILE A 991 -50.67 -22.92 43.74
N LEU A 992 -51.04 -24.19 43.95
CA LEU A 992 -52.12 -24.58 44.86
C LEU A 992 -51.85 -24.12 46.30
N ARG A 993 -50.63 -24.31 46.81
CA ARG A 993 -50.22 -23.85 48.15
C ARG A 993 -50.27 -22.33 48.27
N ARG A 994 -49.89 -21.58 47.23
CA ARG A 994 -49.95 -20.11 47.25
C ARG A 994 -51.36 -19.57 47.12
N CYS A 995 -52.24 -20.23 46.37
CA CYS A 995 -53.65 -19.84 46.24
C CYS A 995 -54.47 -20.13 47.51
N THR A 996 -53.99 -20.99 48.42
CA THR A 996 -54.65 -21.25 49.73
C THR A 996 -54.24 -20.24 50.80
N LEU A 997 -53.06 -19.61 50.65
CA LEU A 997 -52.56 -18.57 51.55
C LEU A 997 -53.12 -17.20 51.14
N THR A 998 -53.71 -16.46 52.08
CA THR A 998 -54.09 -15.05 51.88
C THR A 998 -52.84 -14.20 51.65
N THR A 999 -52.75 -13.47 50.54
CA THR A 999 -51.56 -12.68 50.17
C THR A 999 -51.21 -11.65 51.26
N PRO A 1000 -49.97 -11.61 51.78
CA PRO A 1000 -49.50 -10.52 52.63
C PRO A 1000 -49.05 -9.35 51.72
N GLY A 1001 -49.81 -8.24 51.69
CA GLY A 1001 -49.37 -7.06 50.94
C GLY A 1001 -50.36 -5.94 50.61
N MET A 1002 -51.60 -5.94 51.10
CA MET A 1002 -52.54 -4.82 50.83
C MET A 1002 -52.51 -3.78 51.96
N VAL A 1003 -51.75 -2.69 51.75
CA VAL A 1003 -51.89 -1.43 52.51
C VAL A 1003 -52.15 -0.28 51.52
N SER A 1004 -53.28 0.40 51.74
CA SER A 1004 -53.76 1.68 51.19
C SER A 1004 -54.37 1.67 49.77
N ALA A 1005 -55.56 2.22 49.48
CA ALA A 1005 -56.30 3.29 50.17
C ALA A 1005 -57.84 3.21 50.01
N LEU A 1006 -58.52 3.66 51.08
CA LEU A 1006 -59.90 4.18 51.21
C LEU A 1006 -61.12 3.21 51.20
N HIS A 1007 -61.65 3.06 52.43
CA HIS A 1007 -63.01 2.72 52.86
C HIS A 1007 -63.54 1.27 52.74
N SER A 1008 -63.45 0.52 53.85
CA SER A 1008 -64.59 0.12 54.72
C SER A 1008 -64.32 -1.21 55.45
N ARG A 1009 -65.07 -1.47 56.52
CA ARG A 1009 -64.75 -2.27 57.71
C ARG A 1009 -64.74 -3.80 57.52
N ARG A 1010 -63.90 -4.44 58.36
CA ARG A 1010 -63.99 -5.80 58.95
C ARG A 1010 -64.25 -6.98 57.98
N ASN A 1011 -63.21 -7.74 57.66
CA ASN A 1011 -63.31 -9.20 57.71
C ASN A 1011 -61.95 -9.87 57.91
N SER A 1012 -61.85 -10.64 58.99
CA SER A 1012 -60.71 -11.47 59.37
C SER A 1012 -60.49 -12.61 58.36
N GLY A 1013 -59.23 -13.00 58.17
CA GLY A 1013 -58.78 -13.98 57.18
C GLY A 1013 -59.56 -15.30 57.24
N LYS A 1014 -60.28 -15.60 56.16
CA LYS A 1014 -60.86 -16.92 55.91
C LYS A 1014 -60.08 -17.56 54.76
N LEU A 1015 -59.27 -18.57 55.10
CA LEU A 1015 -58.60 -19.45 54.14
C LEU A 1015 -59.62 -19.96 53.12
N MET A 1016 -59.28 -19.95 51.82
CA MET A 1016 -60.18 -20.51 50.82
C MET A 1016 -60.27 -22.04 51.01
N SER A 1017 -61.49 -22.57 51.11
CA SER A 1017 -61.73 -24.00 51.28
C SER A 1017 -61.35 -24.74 49.99
N LEU A 1018 -60.42 -25.70 50.08
CA LEU A 1018 -59.97 -26.53 48.96
C LEU A 1018 -61.09 -27.39 48.37
N ASP A 1019 -62.16 -27.64 49.13
CA ASP A 1019 -63.30 -28.46 48.72
C ASP A 1019 -64.35 -27.70 47.89
N LYS A 1020 -64.13 -26.41 47.63
CA LYS A 1020 -65.04 -25.57 46.83
C LYS A 1020 -64.38 -25.12 45.54
N ALA A 1021 -65.18 -25.01 44.47
CA ALA A 1021 -64.72 -24.41 43.21
C ALA A 1021 -64.24 -22.98 43.49
N PRO A 1022 -63.10 -22.54 42.91
CA PRO A 1022 -62.31 -23.18 41.84
C PRO A 1022 -61.14 -24.08 42.31
N LEU A 1023 -60.78 -24.08 43.60
CA LEU A 1023 -59.55 -24.74 44.10
C LEU A 1023 -59.60 -26.26 44.04
N ARG A 1024 -60.80 -26.86 44.13
CA ARG A 1024 -60.98 -28.31 43.97
C ARG A 1024 -60.47 -28.80 42.62
N GLN A 1025 -60.75 -28.06 41.54
CA GLN A 1025 -60.28 -28.40 40.20
C GLN A 1025 -58.75 -28.36 40.07
N LEU A 1026 -58.11 -27.39 40.72
CA LEU A 1026 -56.64 -27.30 40.75
C LEU A 1026 -56.04 -28.43 41.57
N LEU A 1027 -56.63 -28.79 42.71
CA LEU A 1027 -56.23 -29.91 43.55
C LEU A 1027 -56.30 -31.24 42.80
N ASP A 1028 -57.43 -31.53 42.16
CA ASP A 1028 -57.63 -32.76 41.37
C ASP A 1028 -56.65 -32.83 40.19
N ALA A 1029 -56.42 -31.71 39.50
CA ALA A 1029 -55.43 -31.63 38.42
C ALA A 1029 -53.98 -31.82 38.92
N THR A 1030 -53.64 -31.30 40.09
CA THR A 1030 -52.31 -31.46 40.70
C THR A 1030 -52.08 -32.93 41.08
N ILE A 1031 -53.08 -33.58 41.67
CA ILE A 1031 -53.08 -35.02 41.97
C ILE A 1031 -52.86 -35.84 40.68
N GLY A 1032 -53.64 -35.55 39.64
CA GLY A 1032 -53.50 -36.20 38.33
C GLY A 1032 -52.13 -35.97 37.68
N ALA A 1033 -51.55 -34.77 37.81
CA ALA A 1033 -50.22 -34.45 37.30
C ALA A 1033 -49.12 -35.25 38.02
N TYR A 1034 -49.22 -35.41 39.35
CA TYR A 1034 -48.29 -36.27 40.11
C TYR A 1034 -48.38 -37.73 39.65
N ILE A 1035 -49.59 -38.25 39.43
CA ILE A 1035 -49.81 -39.62 38.92
C ILE A 1035 -49.13 -39.78 37.55
N ASN A 1036 -49.45 -38.91 36.59
CA ASN A 1036 -48.91 -38.97 35.22
C ASN A 1036 -47.39 -38.83 35.18
N THR A 1037 -46.83 -37.88 35.94
CA THR A 1037 -45.38 -37.64 36.02
C THR A 1037 -44.67 -38.83 36.66
N THR A 1038 -45.28 -39.48 37.66
CA THR A 1038 -44.74 -40.69 38.29
C THR A 1038 -44.64 -41.83 37.30
N HIS A 1039 -45.70 -42.12 36.55
CA HIS A 1039 -45.69 -43.15 35.51
C HIS A 1039 -44.65 -42.85 34.43
N SER A 1040 -44.55 -41.59 33.97
CA SER A 1040 -43.55 -41.16 32.99
C SER A 1040 -42.12 -41.36 33.50
N ARG A 1041 -41.77 -40.84 34.70
CA ARG A 1041 -40.44 -41.02 35.30
C ARG A 1041 -40.11 -42.51 35.50
N LEU A 1042 -41.09 -43.33 35.91
CA LEU A 1042 -40.91 -44.76 36.12
C LEU A 1042 -40.66 -45.57 34.85
N THR A 1043 -40.99 -45.11 33.65
CA THR A 1043 -40.67 -45.85 32.42
C THR A 1043 -39.15 -45.99 32.23
N HIS A 1044 -38.42 -44.88 32.30
CA HIS A 1044 -36.97 -44.82 32.00
C HIS A 1044 -36.05 -44.60 33.23
N ILE A 1045 -36.57 -44.68 34.47
CA ILE A 1045 -35.76 -44.46 35.68
C ILE A 1045 -34.58 -45.44 35.82
N SER A 1046 -33.41 -44.89 36.18
CA SER A 1046 -32.18 -45.63 36.48
C SER A 1046 -31.88 -45.67 37.99
N PRO A 1047 -31.07 -46.64 38.49
CA PRO A 1047 -30.80 -46.79 39.92
C PRO A 1047 -30.23 -45.56 40.63
N ARG A 1048 -29.54 -44.66 39.90
CA ARG A 1048 -28.97 -43.43 40.46
C ARG A 1048 -30.02 -42.40 40.87
N HIS A 1049 -31.22 -42.45 40.28
CA HIS A 1049 -32.31 -41.50 40.52
C HIS A 1049 -33.36 -42.02 41.51
N TYR A 1050 -33.11 -43.17 42.17
CA TYR A 1050 -34.08 -43.76 43.10
C TYR A 1050 -34.34 -42.88 44.32
N SER A 1051 -33.31 -42.27 44.91
CA SER A 1051 -33.46 -41.36 46.06
C SER A 1051 -34.34 -40.15 45.72
N GLU A 1052 -34.02 -39.46 44.62
CA GLU A 1052 -34.76 -38.29 44.12
C GLU A 1052 -36.23 -38.64 43.79
N PHE A 1053 -36.47 -39.81 43.20
CA PHE A 1053 -37.82 -40.28 42.88
C PHE A 1053 -38.65 -40.57 44.15
N ILE A 1054 -38.03 -41.14 45.18
CA ILE A 1054 -38.70 -41.40 46.46
C ILE A 1054 -39.04 -40.07 47.16
N GLU A 1055 -38.16 -39.06 47.09
CA GLU A 1055 -38.47 -37.71 47.56
C GLU A 1055 -39.61 -37.06 46.78
N PHE A 1056 -39.65 -37.22 45.45
CA PHE A 1056 -40.75 -36.77 44.60
C PHE A 1056 -42.09 -37.39 45.00
N LEU A 1057 -42.13 -38.70 45.28
CA LEU A 1057 -43.32 -39.37 45.82
C LEU A 1057 -43.70 -38.86 47.22
N GLY A 1058 -42.72 -38.46 48.03
CA GLY A 1058 -42.96 -37.80 49.31
C GLY A 1058 -43.73 -36.49 49.15
N LYS A 1059 -43.33 -35.66 48.18
CA LYS A 1059 -44.04 -34.41 47.82
C LYS A 1059 -45.42 -34.68 47.23
N ALA A 1060 -45.57 -35.75 46.46
CA ALA A 1060 -46.87 -36.20 45.96
C ALA A 1060 -47.81 -36.55 47.14
N ARG A 1061 -47.33 -37.34 48.11
CA ARG A 1061 -48.10 -37.70 49.32
C ARG A 1061 -48.61 -36.46 50.06
N GLU A 1062 -47.74 -35.48 50.30
CA GLU A 1062 -48.14 -34.22 50.95
C GLU A 1062 -49.27 -33.51 50.20
N THR A 1063 -49.27 -33.55 48.87
CA THR A 1063 -50.32 -32.91 48.05
C THR A 1063 -51.61 -33.71 48.06
N PHE A 1064 -51.55 -35.04 48.01
CA PHE A 1064 -52.74 -35.90 48.14
C PHE A 1064 -53.43 -35.66 49.48
N MET A 1065 -52.68 -35.56 50.58
CA MET A 1065 -53.24 -35.30 51.92
C MET A 1065 -54.02 -33.98 52.04
N MET A 1066 -53.95 -33.08 51.06
CA MET A 1066 -54.74 -31.85 51.02
C MET A 1066 -56.21 -32.09 50.61
N ALA A 1067 -56.55 -33.25 50.03
CA ALA A 1067 -57.92 -33.66 49.71
C ALA A 1067 -58.53 -34.48 50.86
N HIS A 1068 -59.85 -34.34 51.11
CA HIS A 1068 -60.53 -35.05 52.20
C HIS A 1068 -60.42 -36.59 52.11
N ASP A 1069 -60.26 -37.14 50.89
CA ASP A 1069 -60.14 -38.57 50.57
C ASP A 1069 -58.73 -38.95 50.09
N GLY A 1070 -57.78 -38.01 50.16
CA GLY A 1070 -56.46 -38.16 49.57
C GLY A 1070 -55.60 -39.27 50.15
N HIS A 1071 -55.76 -39.61 51.43
CA HIS A 1071 -55.05 -40.75 52.04
C HIS A 1071 -55.45 -42.08 51.39
N ILE A 1072 -56.73 -42.23 51.02
CA ILE A 1072 -57.25 -43.45 50.36
C ILE A 1072 -56.75 -43.48 48.91
N GLN A 1073 -56.84 -42.36 48.19
CA GLN A 1073 -56.36 -42.26 46.80
C GLN A 1073 -54.85 -42.52 46.68
N PHE A 1074 -54.04 -42.03 47.62
CA PHE A 1074 -52.59 -42.24 47.60
C PHE A 1074 -52.21 -43.71 47.86
N THR A 1075 -52.87 -44.38 48.80
CA THR A 1075 -52.65 -45.82 49.06
C THR A 1075 -52.98 -46.64 47.82
N GLN A 1076 -54.13 -46.40 47.18
CA GLN A 1076 -54.51 -47.07 45.93
C GLN A 1076 -53.51 -46.81 44.80
N PHE A 1077 -53.00 -45.57 44.69
CA PHE A 1077 -51.99 -45.21 43.71
C PHE A 1077 -50.66 -45.96 43.93
N ILE A 1078 -50.17 -46.05 45.16
CA ILE A 1078 -48.95 -46.79 45.50
C ILE A 1078 -49.10 -48.30 45.20
N ASP A 1079 -50.26 -48.89 45.52
CA ASP A 1079 -50.53 -50.30 45.22
C ASP A 1079 -50.59 -50.56 43.71
N ASN A 1080 -51.14 -49.63 42.93
CA ASN A 1080 -51.14 -49.69 41.47
C ASN A 1080 -49.72 -49.62 40.89
N LEU A 1081 -48.86 -48.71 41.40
CA LEU A 1081 -47.45 -48.63 41.00
C LEU A 1081 -46.70 -49.94 41.27
N LYS A 1082 -46.92 -50.56 42.43
CA LYS A 1082 -46.35 -51.88 42.79
C LYS A 1082 -46.81 -52.97 41.81
N GLN A 1083 -48.05 -52.89 41.31
CA GLN A 1083 -48.62 -53.88 40.39
C GLN A 1083 -48.11 -53.73 38.94
N ILE A 1084 -48.03 -52.51 38.42
CA ILE A 1084 -47.61 -52.24 37.03
C ILE A 1084 -46.09 -52.39 36.86
N TYR A 1085 -45.28 -51.95 37.83
CA TYR A 1085 -43.80 -51.92 37.70
C TYR A 1085 -43.06 -52.99 38.53
N LYS A 1086 -43.66 -54.18 38.69
CA LYS A 1086 -43.09 -55.34 39.43
C LYS A 1086 -41.66 -55.72 39.02
N GLY A 1087 -41.27 -55.41 37.78
CA GLY A 1087 -39.91 -55.66 37.26
C GLY A 1087 -38.80 -54.84 37.93
N LYS A 1088 -39.11 -53.69 38.55
CA LYS A 1088 -38.12 -52.78 39.19
C LYS A 1088 -37.97 -53.07 40.69
N LYS A 1089 -37.56 -54.30 41.04
CA LYS A 1089 -37.55 -54.85 42.43
C LYS A 1089 -36.91 -53.94 43.48
N LYS A 1090 -35.70 -53.40 43.22
CA LYS A 1090 -34.96 -52.57 44.18
C LYS A 1090 -35.65 -51.22 44.47
N LEU A 1091 -36.28 -50.61 43.46
CA LEU A 1091 -37.04 -49.37 43.65
C LEU A 1091 -38.35 -49.62 44.41
N MET A 1092 -39.08 -50.68 44.07
CA MET A 1092 -40.34 -51.03 44.74
C MET A 1092 -40.14 -51.39 46.22
N MET A 1093 -38.98 -51.96 46.58
CA MET A 1093 -38.58 -52.16 47.98
C MET A 1093 -38.47 -50.82 48.73
N LEU A 1094 -37.80 -49.82 48.15
CA LEU A 1094 -37.66 -48.48 48.74
C LEU A 1094 -39.01 -47.74 48.85
N VAL A 1095 -39.90 -47.90 47.85
CA VAL A 1095 -41.26 -47.33 47.90
C VAL A 1095 -42.06 -47.95 49.05
N ARG A 1096 -41.94 -49.28 49.24
CA ARG A 1096 -42.60 -50.00 50.33
C ARG A 1096 -42.09 -49.56 51.70
N GLU A 1097 -40.77 -49.46 51.85
CA GLU A 1097 -40.13 -49.04 53.10
C GLU A 1097 -40.56 -47.63 53.55
N ARG A 1098 -40.71 -46.68 52.61
CA ARG A 1098 -41.03 -45.28 52.95
C ARG A 1098 -42.52 -44.96 53.02
N PHE A 1099 -43.39 -45.65 52.26
CA PHE A 1099 -44.80 -45.26 52.10
C PHE A 1099 -45.84 -46.37 52.39
N GLY A 1100 -45.42 -47.60 52.73
CA GLY A 1100 -46.33 -48.69 53.11
C GLY A 1100 -45.96 -50.04 52.53
#